data_AF-A0A842L361-F1
#
_entry.id   AF-A0A842L361-F1
#
_cell.length_a   1.000
_cell.length_b   1.000
_cell.length_c   1.000
_cell.angle_alpha   90.00
_cell.angle_beta   90.00
_cell.angle_gamma   90.00
#
_symmetry.space_group_name_H-M   'P 1'
#
loop_
_entity.id
_entity.type
_entity.pdbx_description
1 polymer ?
#
loop_
_entity_poly.entity_id
_entity_poly.type
_entity_poly.pdbx_seq_one_letter_code
_entity_poly.pdbx_strand_id
1 'polypeptide(L)'
;MEWSLEILQEASREVLVEALINLLDQMGFNNVEKIETPEEWGIEILALRDDPIAGFEKYVVKIKQEALASSQDIESFGEAIMRAKADKGIFLATHGFTKDAKLLVGKEYKGRMIMWDGEKFVEELNERKVLVSKELLEKIEKKREQEKLEERRKGALKIIKLDVPLLYPFSAEKIFDQIASLLEREYKIKKEDILLKKLTLEVLVAYIFSWSSQMDENMKDKALVPSRDEIFPFVSKNGELEKRVSKALLENGSVIKASEIRVVEPLTPSEAVLLVKSKLAEDLKVSQSDIILHSRKKVYIPQKAVLDLQVGVNFARGRVDLKSKEATLKIEPLPKEKLIEIAREECRNLLGEDLENISLNIKDNVAIINGQVSRFLFGAAVHTYSGRVLKRKSKMRKDAILSEVNDRYPGGKVISFTEKENKAIIDVLTPEGIVILEFNLENGEYNIKGELLHPYNLAKIGKDLIESNFDIKHLKLGDFKVINHRDIELVLESEDGKVLLKADGKSGDIMDYFVEITPQKARKILLEKYSEWRIKKIEELKHNYKAELENDRLLLRISLSKDGKLLEETDKHLKEEVAREIAEKFLDEKGISGEIKEIKLDTNWQVRFVGEERVGEILIERISGRVLKSEIFLTEAVIEGIYRNHVLEKFNDKNLKTETILVHKERGYATIKLSGNEAFYYAKLDLRTGELLEEDTVPNKGLMAKIKKLQLDAKYK
;
A
#
# COMPACT_ATOMS: atom_id res chain seq x y z
N MET A 1 20.10 -7.54 -32.66
CA MET A 1 20.38 -8.79 -33.39
C MET A 1 20.05 -8.54 -34.85
N GLU A 2 20.86 -9.05 -35.77
CA GLU A 2 20.64 -8.94 -37.22
C GLU A 2 19.48 -9.84 -37.66
N TRP A 3 18.80 -9.47 -38.75
CA TRP A 3 17.82 -10.33 -39.41
C TRP A 3 18.52 -11.58 -39.97
N SER A 4 17.84 -12.72 -39.89
CA SER A 4 18.20 -13.96 -40.57
C SER A 4 16.98 -14.51 -41.29
N LEU A 5 17.17 -15.42 -42.24
CA LEU A 5 16.08 -16.11 -42.94
C LEU A 5 15.10 -16.79 -41.95
N GLU A 6 15.63 -17.41 -40.89
CA GLU A 6 14.83 -18.04 -39.82
C GLU A 6 13.96 -17.01 -39.09
N ILE A 7 14.53 -15.83 -38.73
CA ILE A 7 13.79 -14.74 -38.09
C ILE A 7 12.71 -14.19 -39.04
N LEU A 8 13.04 -14.03 -40.32
CA LEU A 8 12.12 -13.52 -41.33
C LEU A 8 10.91 -14.45 -41.54
N GLN A 9 11.14 -15.76 -41.57
CA GLN A 9 10.10 -16.77 -41.80
C GLN A 9 9.16 -16.95 -40.59
N GLU A 10 9.65 -16.69 -39.37
CA GLU A 10 8.85 -16.76 -38.14
C GLU A 10 8.12 -15.44 -37.79
N ALA A 11 8.43 -14.36 -38.50
CA ALA A 11 7.80 -13.05 -38.29
C ALA A 11 6.34 -13.04 -38.78
N SER A 12 5.44 -12.40 -38.01
CA SER A 12 4.07 -12.20 -38.45
C SER A 12 4.02 -11.26 -39.66
N ARG A 13 2.94 -11.36 -40.46
CA ARG A 13 2.73 -10.48 -41.62
C ARG A 13 2.78 -9.01 -41.25
N GLU A 14 2.25 -8.63 -40.09
CA GLU A 14 2.27 -7.27 -39.57
C GLU A 14 3.69 -6.78 -39.29
N VAL A 15 4.51 -7.59 -38.61
CA VAL A 15 5.92 -7.25 -38.32
C VAL A 15 6.71 -7.11 -39.62
N LEU A 16 6.44 -7.95 -40.63
CA LEU A 16 7.07 -7.80 -41.95
C LEU A 16 6.64 -6.53 -42.67
N VAL A 17 5.35 -6.16 -42.61
CA VAL A 17 4.85 -4.90 -43.18
C VAL A 17 5.53 -3.71 -42.50
N GLU A 18 5.64 -3.68 -41.18
CA GLU A 18 6.31 -2.60 -40.45
C GLU A 18 7.81 -2.52 -40.77
N ALA A 19 8.50 -3.66 -40.80
CA ALA A 19 9.91 -3.72 -41.19
C ALA A 19 10.12 -3.22 -42.63
N LEU A 20 9.20 -3.55 -43.52
CA LEU A 20 9.22 -3.14 -44.92
C LEU A 20 8.89 -1.66 -45.11
N ILE A 21 7.96 -1.09 -44.33
CA ILE A 21 7.69 0.36 -44.32
C ILE A 21 8.95 1.12 -43.90
N ASN A 22 9.56 0.72 -42.78
CA ASN A 22 10.82 1.32 -42.30
C ASN A 22 11.94 1.19 -43.33
N LEU A 23 12.04 0.04 -44.01
CA LEU A 23 13.02 -0.18 -45.06
C LEU A 23 12.78 0.77 -46.25
N LEU A 24 11.54 0.90 -46.71
CA LEU A 24 11.19 1.77 -47.84
C LEU A 24 11.42 3.25 -47.50
N ASP A 25 11.09 3.69 -46.30
CA ASP A 25 11.41 5.05 -45.82
C ASP A 25 12.93 5.30 -45.88
N GLN A 26 13.74 4.35 -45.41
CA GLN A 26 15.21 4.42 -45.47
C GLN A 26 15.77 4.28 -46.90
N MET A 27 14.99 3.76 -47.84
CA MET A 27 15.32 3.71 -49.27
C MET A 27 14.97 5.01 -50.00
N GLY A 28 14.41 6.01 -49.29
CA GLY A 28 14.03 7.31 -49.86
C GLY A 28 12.66 7.30 -50.54
N PHE A 29 11.78 6.37 -50.16
CA PHE A 29 10.37 6.48 -50.50
C PHE A 29 9.68 7.47 -49.56
N ASN A 30 8.70 8.21 -50.07
CA ASN A 30 7.86 9.16 -49.36
C ASN A 30 6.41 8.62 -49.33
N ASN A 31 5.60 9.03 -48.34
CA ASN A 31 4.20 8.62 -48.19
C ASN A 31 4.02 7.08 -48.24
N VAL A 32 4.82 6.35 -47.45
CA VAL A 32 4.71 4.90 -47.33
C VAL A 32 3.53 4.56 -46.41
N GLU A 33 2.43 4.12 -47.02
CA GLU A 33 1.16 3.84 -46.33
C GLU A 33 0.82 2.35 -46.37
N LYS A 34 0.41 1.81 -45.21
CA LYS A 34 -0.17 0.47 -45.11
C LYS A 34 -1.61 0.50 -45.61
N ILE A 35 -1.97 -0.45 -46.48
CA ILE A 35 -3.35 -0.60 -46.97
C ILE A 35 -4.19 -1.33 -45.91
N GLU A 36 -5.35 -0.75 -45.55
CA GLU A 36 -6.24 -1.30 -44.52
C GLU A 36 -6.96 -2.59 -44.95
N THR A 37 -7.24 -2.76 -46.24
CA THR A 37 -7.87 -3.97 -46.80
C THR A 37 -6.97 -4.68 -47.84
N PRO A 38 -5.85 -5.31 -47.42
CA PRO A 38 -4.90 -5.91 -48.36
C PRO A 38 -5.48 -7.02 -49.25
N GLU A 39 -6.49 -7.74 -48.76
CA GLU A 39 -7.14 -8.84 -49.49
C GLU A 39 -8.00 -8.34 -50.66
N GLU A 40 -8.63 -7.17 -50.52
CA GLU A 40 -9.45 -6.57 -51.57
C GLU A 40 -8.60 -5.96 -52.69
N TRP A 41 -7.47 -5.35 -52.31
CA TRP A 41 -6.59 -4.65 -53.25
C TRP A 41 -5.47 -5.55 -53.79
N GLY A 42 -5.18 -6.66 -53.13
CA GLY A 42 -4.10 -7.58 -53.50
C GLY A 42 -2.69 -7.02 -53.24
N ILE A 43 -2.56 -5.99 -52.40
CA ILE A 43 -1.33 -5.27 -52.04
C ILE A 43 -1.36 -4.87 -50.56
N GLU A 44 -0.20 -4.70 -49.94
CA GLU A 44 -0.05 -4.43 -48.51
C GLU A 44 0.39 -3.00 -48.24
N ILE A 45 1.22 -2.43 -49.13
CA ILE A 45 1.80 -1.09 -48.96
C ILE A 45 1.68 -0.32 -50.27
N LEU A 46 1.43 0.98 -50.16
CA LEU A 46 1.56 1.97 -51.21
C LEU A 46 2.67 2.94 -50.82
N ALA A 47 3.57 3.26 -51.74
CA ALA A 47 4.69 4.15 -51.49
C ALA A 47 4.91 5.06 -52.70
N LEU A 48 5.42 6.27 -52.50
CA LEU A 48 5.82 7.18 -53.57
C LEU A 48 7.33 7.35 -53.58
N ARG A 49 7.93 7.60 -54.74
CA ARG A 49 9.36 7.90 -54.83
C ARG A 49 9.62 8.99 -55.85
N ASP A 50 10.46 9.95 -55.49
CA ASP A 50 10.94 10.96 -56.42
C ASP A 50 12.05 10.38 -57.27
N ASP A 51 11.75 10.11 -58.55
CA ASP A 51 12.75 9.73 -59.54
C ASP A 51 13.32 10.98 -60.22
N PRO A 52 14.67 11.17 -60.23
CA PRO A 52 15.30 12.35 -60.83
C PRO A 52 15.03 12.54 -62.33
N ILE A 53 14.59 11.50 -63.03
CA ILE A 53 14.38 11.46 -64.48
C ILE A 53 12.89 11.37 -64.82
N ALA A 54 12.14 10.53 -64.10
CA ALA A 54 10.72 10.25 -64.38
C ALA A 54 9.70 11.06 -63.56
N GLY A 55 10.15 11.79 -62.52
CA GLY A 55 9.26 12.51 -61.59
C GLY A 55 8.72 11.61 -60.48
N PHE A 56 7.56 11.96 -59.93
CA PHE A 56 6.91 11.20 -58.84
C PHE A 56 6.41 9.84 -59.34
N GLU A 57 7.03 8.74 -58.90
CA GLU A 57 6.61 7.37 -59.21
C GLU A 57 5.81 6.76 -58.04
N LYS A 58 4.70 6.09 -58.36
CA LYS A 58 3.87 5.34 -57.41
C LYS A 58 4.23 3.85 -57.41
N TYR A 59 4.53 3.31 -56.23
CA TYR A 59 4.85 1.92 -55.97
C TYR A 59 3.79 1.24 -55.12
N VAL A 60 3.58 -0.05 -55.36
CA VAL A 60 2.79 -0.92 -54.49
C VAL A 60 3.59 -2.15 -54.11
N VAL A 61 3.35 -2.71 -52.92
CA VAL A 61 4.14 -3.86 -52.43
C VAL A 61 3.23 -4.99 -51.99
N LYS A 62 3.62 -6.23 -52.32
CA LYS A 62 2.94 -7.46 -51.90
C LYS A 62 3.86 -8.41 -51.17
N ILE A 63 3.37 -9.10 -50.13
CA ILE A 63 4.15 -10.03 -49.31
C ILE A 63 3.55 -11.45 -49.37
N LYS A 64 4.38 -12.44 -49.65
CA LYS A 64 4.05 -13.88 -49.58
C LYS A 64 4.88 -14.57 -48.52
N GLN A 65 4.23 -15.18 -47.53
CA GLN A 65 4.89 -15.78 -46.36
C GLN A 65 4.88 -17.32 -46.32
N GLU A 66 3.90 -17.99 -46.91
CA GLU A 66 3.63 -19.41 -46.60
C GLU A 66 4.38 -20.41 -47.51
N ALA A 67 4.69 -20.00 -48.74
CA ALA A 67 5.27 -20.87 -49.75
C ALA A 67 6.03 -20.05 -50.81
N LEU A 68 6.72 -20.75 -51.72
CA LEU A 68 7.30 -20.16 -52.93
C LEU A 68 6.22 -19.43 -53.74
N ALA A 69 6.53 -18.22 -54.21
CA ALA A 69 5.63 -17.47 -55.08
C ALA A 69 5.63 -18.06 -56.51
N SER A 70 4.44 -18.37 -57.01
CA SER A 70 4.18 -19.01 -58.31
C SER A 70 3.89 -18.00 -59.44
N SER A 71 3.84 -18.45 -60.70
CA SER A 71 3.44 -17.59 -61.82
C SER A 71 2.04 -16.97 -61.63
N GLN A 72 1.09 -17.70 -61.04
CA GLN A 72 -0.25 -17.20 -60.76
C GLN A 72 -0.26 -16.08 -59.71
N ASP A 73 0.61 -16.16 -58.70
CA ASP A 73 0.77 -15.10 -57.70
C ASP A 73 1.29 -13.80 -58.35
N ILE A 74 2.21 -13.93 -59.32
CA ILE A 74 2.78 -12.82 -60.10
C ILE A 74 1.74 -12.17 -61.00
N GLU A 75 0.95 -12.93 -61.76
CA GLU A 75 -0.14 -12.41 -62.61
C GLU A 75 -1.15 -11.63 -61.77
N SER A 76 -1.57 -12.21 -60.64
CA SER A 76 -2.49 -11.57 -59.70
C SER A 76 -1.94 -10.25 -59.15
N PHE A 77 -0.63 -10.16 -58.91
CA PHE A 77 -0.01 -8.90 -58.50
C PHE A 77 0.13 -7.90 -59.65
N GLY A 78 0.37 -8.38 -60.87
CA GLY A 78 0.35 -7.55 -62.08
C GLY A 78 -0.99 -6.83 -62.27
N GLU A 79 -2.10 -7.54 -62.06
CA GLU A 79 -3.44 -6.94 -62.05
C GLU A 79 -3.62 -5.92 -60.91
N ALA A 80 -3.10 -6.22 -59.72
CA ALA A 80 -3.17 -5.32 -58.57
C ALA A 80 -2.39 -4.01 -58.81
N ILE A 81 -1.22 -4.06 -59.46
CA ILE A 81 -0.46 -2.88 -59.89
C ILE A 81 -1.32 -2.00 -60.83
N MET A 82 -1.99 -2.62 -61.81
CA MET A 82 -2.87 -1.92 -62.76
C MET A 82 -4.09 -1.30 -62.05
N ARG A 83 -4.74 -2.06 -61.16
CA ARG A 83 -5.89 -1.61 -60.36
C ARG A 83 -5.54 -0.42 -59.47
N ALA A 84 -4.38 -0.46 -58.83
CA ALA A 84 -3.87 0.61 -57.99
C ALA A 84 -3.33 1.82 -58.79
N LYS A 85 -3.31 1.73 -60.13
CA LYS A 85 -2.69 2.71 -61.04
C LYS A 85 -1.26 3.06 -60.60
N ALA A 86 -0.50 2.04 -60.21
CA ALA A 86 0.89 2.19 -59.80
C ALA A 86 1.82 2.04 -61.00
N ASP A 87 2.92 2.79 -60.98
CA ASP A 87 3.95 2.77 -62.01
C ASP A 87 4.77 1.49 -61.89
N LYS A 88 5.11 1.08 -60.65
CA LYS A 88 5.86 -0.14 -60.36
C LYS A 88 5.29 -0.91 -59.16
N GLY A 89 5.66 -2.19 -59.04
CA GLY A 89 5.32 -3.02 -57.88
C GLY A 89 6.50 -3.81 -57.34
N ILE A 90 6.61 -3.96 -56.03
CA ILE A 90 7.58 -4.83 -55.36
C ILE A 90 6.85 -6.09 -54.88
N PHE A 91 7.32 -7.27 -55.27
CA PHE A 91 6.82 -8.53 -54.76
C PHE A 91 7.87 -9.12 -53.82
N LEU A 92 7.53 -9.25 -52.54
CA LEU A 92 8.36 -9.86 -51.51
C LEU A 92 7.89 -11.29 -51.25
N ALA A 93 8.76 -12.27 -51.43
CA ALA A 93 8.48 -13.67 -51.12
C ALA A 93 9.51 -14.22 -50.12
N THR A 94 9.09 -14.47 -48.87
CA THR A 94 10.00 -14.87 -47.78
C THR A 94 10.64 -16.24 -47.98
N HIS A 95 10.00 -17.11 -48.77
CA HIS A 95 10.51 -18.42 -49.16
C HIS A 95 11.13 -18.43 -50.57
N GLY A 96 11.04 -17.33 -51.33
CA GLY A 96 11.54 -17.20 -52.70
C GLY A 96 10.47 -17.42 -53.79
N PHE A 97 10.93 -17.56 -55.05
CA PHE A 97 10.08 -17.65 -56.25
C PHE A 97 10.36 -18.93 -57.04
N THR A 98 9.33 -19.48 -57.70
CA THR A 98 9.50 -20.58 -58.66
C THR A 98 10.22 -20.11 -59.94
N LYS A 99 10.78 -21.06 -60.72
CA LYS A 99 11.57 -20.74 -61.93
C LYS A 99 10.71 -20.06 -63.02
N ASP A 100 9.49 -20.54 -63.19
CA ASP A 100 8.45 -20.03 -64.09
C ASP A 100 8.01 -18.60 -63.70
N ALA A 101 7.81 -18.33 -62.40
CA ALA A 101 7.49 -16.98 -61.91
C ALA A 101 8.58 -15.95 -62.27
N LYS A 102 9.85 -16.32 -62.07
CA LYS A 102 11.00 -15.46 -62.44
C LYS A 102 11.06 -15.18 -63.94
N LEU A 103 10.77 -16.18 -64.78
CA LEU A 103 10.73 -16.05 -66.24
C LEU A 103 9.59 -15.12 -66.69
N LEU A 104 8.41 -15.22 -66.06
CA LEU A 104 7.25 -14.39 -66.38
C LEU A 104 7.53 -12.91 -66.12
N VAL A 105 8.07 -12.56 -64.95
CA VAL A 105 8.46 -11.18 -64.63
C VAL A 105 9.45 -10.63 -65.64
N GLY A 106 10.43 -11.44 -66.06
CA GLY A 106 11.45 -11.03 -67.04
C GLY A 106 10.92 -10.80 -68.47
N LYS A 107 9.78 -11.42 -68.84
CA LYS A 107 9.17 -11.28 -70.17
C LYS A 107 8.08 -10.21 -70.23
N GLU A 108 7.14 -10.23 -69.29
CA GLU A 108 5.90 -9.44 -69.38
C GLU A 108 5.87 -8.23 -68.45
N TYR A 109 6.53 -8.32 -67.28
CA TYR A 109 6.52 -7.26 -66.27
C TYR A 109 7.91 -6.61 -66.08
N LYS A 110 8.79 -6.74 -67.09
CA LYS A 110 10.17 -6.26 -67.03
C LYS A 110 10.20 -4.75 -66.78
N GLY A 111 10.86 -4.34 -65.71
CA GLY A 111 10.96 -2.93 -65.30
C GLY A 111 9.72 -2.39 -64.56
N ARG A 112 8.60 -3.13 -64.58
CA ARG A 112 7.37 -2.79 -63.88
C ARG A 112 7.21 -3.51 -62.54
N MET A 113 7.76 -4.72 -62.42
CA MET A 113 7.73 -5.49 -61.18
C MET A 113 9.15 -5.83 -60.71
N ILE A 114 9.40 -5.60 -59.43
CA ILE A 114 10.66 -5.87 -58.73
C ILE A 114 10.44 -7.07 -57.82
N MET A 115 11.30 -8.08 -57.93
CA MET A 115 11.25 -9.26 -57.06
C MET A 115 12.26 -9.13 -55.93
N TRP A 116 11.80 -9.33 -54.70
CA TRP A 116 12.61 -9.50 -53.50
C TRP A 116 12.36 -10.90 -52.93
N ASP A 117 13.38 -11.75 -52.95
CA ASP A 117 13.34 -13.01 -52.20
C ASP A 117 13.75 -12.78 -50.74
N GLY A 118 13.54 -13.79 -49.91
CA GLY A 118 13.83 -13.71 -48.47
C GLY A 118 15.29 -13.40 -48.16
N GLU A 119 16.23 -13.90 -48.96
CA GLU A 119 17.67 -13.61 -48.82
C GLU A 119 17.96 -12.14 -49.08
N LYS A 120 17.54 -11.63 -50.24
CA LYS A 120 17.72 -10.22 -50.60
C LYS A 120 17.05 -9.26 -49.62
N PHE A 121 15.89 -9.64 -49.08
CA PHE A 121 15.20 -8.79 -48.10
C PHE A 121 15.93 -8.75 -46.75
N VAL A 122 16.48 -9.87 -46.30
CA VAL A 122 17.34 -9.91 -45.10
C VAL A 122 18.59 -9.07 -45.29
N GLU A 123 19.22 -9.15 -46.47
CA GLU A 123 20.37 -8.33 -46.83
C GLU A 123 20.04 -6.83 -46.73
N GLU A 124 18.98 -6.37 -47.41
CA GLU A 124 18.56 -4.95 -47.39
C GLU A 124 18.20 -4.46 -45.98
N LEU A 125 17.50 -5.27 -45.17
CA LEU A 125 17.17 -4.93 -43.78
C LEU A 125 18.42 -4.75 -42.92
N ASN A 126 19.41 -5.64 -43.08
CA ASN A 126 20.64 -5.58 -42.30
C ASN A 126 21.57 -4.45 -42.75
N GLU A 127 21.73 -4.25 -44.06
CA GLU A 127 22.55 -3.17 -44.63
C GLU A 127 22.06 -1.79 -44.15
N ARG A 128 20.75 -1.60 -44.07
CA ARG A 128 20.13 -0.34 -43.63
C ARG A 128 19.87 -0.28 -42.12
N LYS A 129 20.32 -1.29 -41.37
CA LYS A 129 20.22 -1.39 -39.91
C LYS A 129 18.78 -1.29 -39.39
N VAL A 130 17.81 -1.85 -40.13
CA VAL A 130 16.45 -2.02 -39.64
C VAL A 130 16.47 -3.07 -38.53
N LEU A 131 16.23 -2.65 -37.28
CA LEU A 131 16.32 -3.54 -36.12
C LEU A 131 15.15 -4.52 -36.07
N VAL A 132 15.45 -5.77 -35.69
CA VAL A 132 14.41 -6.75 -35.31
C VAL A 132 13.68 -6.24 -34.07
N SER A 133 12.35 -6.29 -34.07
CA SER A 133 11.54 -5.84 -32.92
C SER A 133 11.87 -6.64 -31.66
N LYS A 134 11.89 -5.96 -30.50
CA LYS A 134 12.23 -6.60 -29.21
C LYS A 134 11.29 -7.76 -28.87
N GLU A 135 10.02 -7.64 -29.21
CA GLU A 135 9.00 -8.68 -28.99
C GLU A 135 9.28 -9.96 -29.79
N LEU A 136 9.71 -9.83 -31.05
CA LEU A 136 10.09 -10.97 -31.88
C LEU A 136 11.36 -11.64 -31.36
N LEU A 137 12.34 -10.85 -30.91
CA LEU A 137 13.57 -11.38 -30.30
C LEU A 137 13.30 -12.16 -29.02
N GLU A 138 12.48 -11.63 -28.10
CA GLU A 138 12.10 -12.35 -26.89
C GLU A 138 11.37 -13.67 -27.20
N LYS A 139 10.50 -13.69 -28.21
CA LYS A 139 9.77 -14.89 -28.61
C LYS A 139 10.71 -15.97 -29.16
N ILE A 140 11.68 -15.58 -29.98
CA ILE A 140 12.68 -16.49 -30.55
C ILE A 140 13.66 -16.97 -29.48
N GLU A 141 14.12 -16.09 -28.59
CA GLU A 141 14.99 -16.46 -27.47
C GLU A 141 14.30 -17.43 -26.52
N LYS A 142 13.05 -17.17 -26.13
CA LYS A 142 12.25 -18.09 -25.31
C LYS A 142 12.09 -19.46 -25.97
N LYS A 143 11.84 -19.51 -27.29
CA LYS A 143 11.73 -20.75 -28.07
C LYS A 143 13.08 -21.51 -28.09
N ARG A 144 14.18 -20.82 -28.37
CA ARG A 144 15.53 -21.41 -28.39
C ARG A 144 16.00 -21.89 -27.02
N GLU A 145 15.69 -21.15 -25.95
CA GLU A 145 15.97 -21.58 -24.59
C GLU A 145 15.14 -22.81 -24.20
N GLN A 146 13.87 -22.84 -24.57
CA GLN A 146 13.02 -24.02 -24.39
C GLN A 146 13.57 -25.23 -25.14
N GLU A 147 13.98 -25.07 -26.40
CA GLU A 147 14.57 -26.15 -27.20
C GLU A 147 15.88 -26.68 -26.58
N LYS A 148 16.80 -25.78 -26.17
CA LYS A 148 18.03 -26.18 -25.46
C LYS A 148 17.76 -26.88 -24.14
N LEU A 149 16.75 -26.43 -23.40
CA LEU A 149 16.35 -27.04 -22.13
C LEU A 149 15.71 -28.41 -22.36
N GLU A 150 14.92 -28.58 -23.43
CA GLU A 150 14.38 -29.86 -23.84
C GLU A 150 15.44 -30.86 -24.29
N GLU A 151 16.45 -30.42 -25.04
CA GLU A 151 17.60 -31.25 -25.40
C GLU A 151 18.36 -31.71 -24.17
N ARG A 152 18.60 -30.82 -23.20
CA ARG A 152 19.23 -31.19 -21.92
C ARG A 152 18.40 -32.18 -21.11
N ARG A 153 17.06 -32.04 -21.12
CA ARG A 153 16.13 -32.96 -20.42
C ARG A 153 16.10 -34.35 -21.05
N LYS A 154 16.28 -34.46 -22.36
CA LYS A 154 16.11 -35.69 -23.15
C LYS A 154 17.43 -36.28 -23.68
N GLY A 155 18.57 -35.68 -23.35
CA GLY A 155 19.91 -36.02 -23.89
C GLY A 155 20.39 -37.46 -23.69
N ALA A 156 19.66 -38.29 -22.93
CA ALA A 156 19.91 -39.72 -22.78
C ALA A 156 19.32 -40.61 -23.91
N LEU A 157 18.55 -40.04 -24.83
CA LEU A 157 17.90 -40.78 -25.91
C LEU A 157 18.80 -40.89 -27.13
N LYS A 158 18.90 -42.11 -27.68
CA LYS A 158 19.60 -42.40 -28.93
C LYS A 158 18.58 -42.70 -30.01
N ILE A 159 18.94 -42.40 -31.26
CA ILE A 159 18.17 -42.83 -32.43
C ILE A 159 18.50 -44.31 -32.68
N ILE A 160 17.52 -45.19 -32.55
CA ILE A 160 17.66 -46.62 -32.79
C ILE A 160 16.84 -46.99 -34.02
N LYS A 161 17.51 -47.59 -35.01
CA LYS A 161 16.87 -48.17 -36.20
C LYS A 161 16.50 -49.62 -35.88
N LEU A 162 15.21 -49.93 -35.99
CA LEU A 162 14.67 -51.27 -35.82
C LEU A 162 14.80 -52.05 -37.15
N ASP A 163 15.09 -53.34 -37.03
CA ASP A 163 15.17 -54.31 -38.13
C ASP A 163 13.80 -54.68 -38.72
N VAL A 164 12.72 -54.40 -37.98
CA VAL A 164 11.34 -54.61 -38.41
C VAL A 164 10.46 -53.39 -38.07
N PRO A 165 9.34 -53.19 -38.79
CA PRO A 165 8.45 -52.06 -38.53
C PRO A 165 7.66 -52.24 -37.22
N LEU A 166 7.28 -51.11 -36.62
CA LEU A 166 6.37 -51.08 -35.48
C LEU A 166 4.91 -51.11 -35.94
N LEU A 167 4.11 -51.97 -35.32
CA LEU A 167 2.67 -52.02 -35.58
C LEU A 167 1.96 -50.76 -35.05
N TYR A 168 2.38 -50.27 -33.87
CA TYR A 168 1.86 -49.05 -33.26
C TYR A 168 2.96 -47.99 -33.10
N PRO A 169 2.67 -46.71 -33.34
CA PRO A 169 3.65 -45.65 -33.24
C PRO A 169 4.09 -45.44 -31.80
N PHE A 170 5.39 -45.20 -31.60
CA PHE A 170 5.99 -44.90 -30.30
C PHE A 170 6.59 -43.48 -30.30
N SER A 171 6.33 -42.71 -29.24
CA SER A 171 6.93 -41.39 -29.04
C SER A 171 7.48 -41.30 -27.62
N ALA A 172 8.81 -41.25 -27.51
CA ALA A 172 9.49 -41.04 -26.23
C ALA A 172 9.06 -39.75 -25.52
N GLU A 173 8.77 -38.70 -26.30
CA GLU A 173 8.37 -37.40 -25.79
C GLU A 173 7.00 -37.47 -25.11
N LYS A 174 6.01 -38.08 -25.77
CA LYS A 174 4.68 -38.29 -25.18
C LYS A 174 4.74 -39.08 -23.88
N ILE A 175 5.61 -40.10 -23.83
CA ILE A 175 5.78 -40.94 -22.65
C ILE A 175 6.48 -40.18 -21.51
N PHE A 176 7.52 -39.41 -21.82
CA PHE A 176 8.17 -38.55 -20.84
C PHE A 176 7.20 -37.51 -20.28
N ASP A 177 6.43 -36.84 -21.14
CA ASP A 177 5.47 -35.84 -20.74
C ASP A 177 4.36 -36.44 -19.86
N GLN A 178 3.87 -37.63 -20.21
CA GLN A 178 2.90 -38.35 -19.39
C GLN A 178 3.44 -38.59 -17.96
N ILE A 179 4.68 -39.09 -17.82
CA ILE A 179 5.29 -39.31 -16.49
C ILE A 179 5.60 -38.00 -15.78
N ALA A 180 6.08 -36.98 -16.48
CA ALA A 180 6.37 -35.67 -15.90
C ALA A 180 5.10 -34.99 -15.35
N SER A 181 3.98 -35.07 -16.08
CA SER A 181 2.69 -34.57 -15.61
C SER A 181 2.17 -35.31 -14.38
N LEU A 182 2.45 -36.62 -14.24
CA LEU A 182 2.14 -37.35 -13.02
C LEU A 182 2.97 -36.86 -11.82
N LEU A 183 4.28 -36.69 -12.00
CA LEU A 183 5.18 -36.13 -10.98
C LEU A 183 4.73 -34.74 -10.52
N GLU A 184 4.30 -33.89 -11.46
CA GLU A 184 3.79 -32.56 -11.14
C GLU A 184 2.45 -32.62 -10.40
N ARG A 185 1.52 -33.46 -10.84
CA ARG A 185 0.18 -33.55 -10.24
C ARG A 185 0.21 -34.10 -8.81
N GLU A 186 0.88 -35.24 -8.62
CA GLU A 186 0.87 -36.02 -7.38
C GLU A 186 1.91 -35.52 -6.38
N TYR A 187 3.09 -35.11 -6.87
CA TYR A 187 4.22 -34.77 -6.01
C TYR A 187 4.62 -33.29 -6.08
N LYS A 188 3.95 -32.46 -6.89
CA LYS A 188 4.23 -31.01 -7.05
C LYS A 188 5.66 -30.71 -7.53
N ILE A 189 6.27 -31.67 -8.24
CA ILE A 189 7.59 -31.52 -8.83
C ILE A 189 7.46 -30.76 -10.15
N LYS A 190 8.18 -29.65 -10.30
CA LYS A 190 8.17 -28.91 -11.55
C LYS A 190 8.89 -29.69 -12.64
N LYS A 191 8.40 -29.60 -13.88
CA LYS A 191 9.01 -30.25 -15.06
C LYS A 191 10.48 -29.88 -15.29
N GLU A 192 10.89 -28.69 -14.85
CA GLU A 192 12.29 -28.22 -14.90
C GLU A 192 13.25 -28.98 -14.01
N ASP A 193 12.75 -29.60 -12.94
CA ASP A 193 13.56 -30.40 -12.01
C ASP A 193 13.69 -31.86 -12.48
N ILE A 194 13.08 -32.24 -13.62
CA ILE A 194 13.01 -33.62 -14.10
C ILE A 194 13.92 -33.80 -15.32
N LEU A 195 14.89 -34.71 -15.21
CA LEU A 195 15.80 -35.09 -16.28
C LEU A 195 15.65 -36.58 -16.60
N LEU A 196 15.52 -36.92 -17.89
CA LEU A 196 15.47 -38.30 -18.34
C LEU A 196 16.89 -38.89 -18.37
N LYS A 197 17.15 -39.90 -17.55
CA LYS A 197 18.43 -40.64 -17.54
C LYS A 197 18.40 -41.87 -18.43
N LYS A 198 17.27 -42.57 -18.48
CA LYS A 198 17.13 -43.78 -19.29
C LYS A 198 15.69 -44.00 -19.71
N LEU A 199 15.47 -44.35 -20.97
CA LEU A 199 14.20 -44.86 -21.49
C LEU A 199 14.40 -46.24 -22.09
N THR A 200 13.80 -47.25 -21.46
CA THR A 200 13.79 -48.63 -21.97
C THR A 200 12.43 -48.92 -22.58
N LEU A 201 12.40 -49.24 -23.87
CA LEU A 201 11.19 -49.68 -24.57
C LEU A 201 11.18 -51.21 -24.65
N GLU A 202 10.11 -51.82 -24.15
CA GLU A 202 9.84 -53.25 -24.31
C GLU A 202 8.88 -53.45 -25.49
N VAL A 203 9.30 -54.27 -26.46
CA VAL A 203 8.53 -54.60 -27.66
C VAL A 203 8.31 -56.11 -27.75
N LEU A 204 7.13 -56.50 -28.20
CA LEU A 204 6.74 -57.88 -28.46
C LEU A 204 6.93 -58.21 -29.94
N VAL A 205 7.51 -59.36 -30.26
CA VAL A 205 7.52 -59.91 -31.61
C VAL A 205 6.12 -60.42 -31.98
N ALA A 206 5.59 -59.97 -33.10
CA ALA A 206 4.36 -60.49 -33.70
C ALA A 206 4.55 -60.78 -35.20
N TYR A 207 3.67 -61.60 -35.77
CA TYR A 207 3.71 -61.98 -37.17
C TYR A 207 2.42 -61.61 -37.89
N ILE A 208 2.57 -60.99 -39.06
CA ILE A 208 1.47 -60.73 -40.00
C ILE A 208 1.55 -61.77 -41.11
N PHE A 209 0.44 -62.45 -41.37
CA PHE A 209 0.31 -63.42 -42.46
C PHE A 209 -0.73 -62.95 -43.47
N SER A 210 -0.41 -62.94 -44.76
CA SER A 210 -1.43 -62.81 -45.82
C SER A 210 -1.87 -64.21 -46.22
N TRP A 211 -3.17 -64.47 -46.26
CA TRP A 211 -3.70 -65.81 -46.44
C TRP A 211 -4.92 -65.86 -47.37
N SER A 212 -5.17 -67.03 -47.96
CA SER A 212 -6.42 -67.33 -48.66
C SER A 212 -6.87 -68.77 -48.42
N SER A 213 -8.14 -69.05 -48.69
CA SER A 213 -8.70 -70.41 -48.70
C SER A 213 -8.66 -71.02 -50.10
N GLN A 214 -8.37 -72.32 -50.20
CA GLN A 214 -8.50 -73.08 -51.46
C GLN A 214 -9.97 -73.42 -51.79
N MET A 215 -10.85 -73.40 -50.78
CA MET A 215 -12.26 -73.77 -50.94
C MET A 215 -13.13 -72.62 -51.48
N ASP A 216 -12.62 -71.38 -51.44
CA ASP A 216 -13.28 -70.17 -51.97
C ASP A 216 -12.22 -69.14 -52.38
N GLU A 217 -12.10 -68.87 -53.70
CA GLU A 217 -11.14 -67.91 -54.26
C GLU A 217 -11.37 -66.46 -53.80
N ASN A 218 -12.58 -66.12 -53.36
CA ASN A 218 -12.90 -64.80 -52.83
C ASN A 218 -12.49 -64.64 -51.36
N MET A 219 -12.15 -65.75 -50.68
CA MET A 219 -11.85 -65.75 -49.26
C MET A 219 -10.35 -65.57 -49.00
N LYS A 220 -9.94 -64.31 -48.87
CA LYS A 220 -8.57 -63.88 -48.57
C LYS A 220 -8.55 -62.71 -47.59
N ASP A 221 -7.58 -62.71 -46.68
CA ASP A 221 -7.36 -61.61 -45.72
C ASP A 221 -5.92 -61.63 -45.18
N LYS A 222 -5.65 -60.80 -44.19
CA LYS A 222 -4.43 -60.79 -43.37
C LYS A 222 -4.80 -61.24 -41.96
N ALA A 223 -3.87 -61.93 -41.32
CA ALA A 223 -3.93 -62.30 -39.91
C ALA A 223 -2.77 -61.68 -39.14
N LEU A 224 -2.99 -61.31 -37.88
CA LEU A 224 -1.96 -60.87 -36.94
C LEU A 224 -1.87 -61.87 -35.77
N VAL A 225 -0.66 -62.31 -35.45
CA VAL A 225 -0.38 -63.27 -34.37
C VAL A 225 0.61 -62.65 -33.38
N PRO A 226 0.14 -61.99 -32.32
CA PRO A 226 1.00 -61.51 -31.24
C PRO A 226 1.45 -62.60 -30.26
N SER A 227 0.60 -63.56 -29.92
CA SER A 227 0.89 -64.60 -28.91
C SER A 227 0.06 -65.87 -29.15
N ARG A 228 0.19 -66.88 -28.27
CA ARG A 228 -0.61 -68.11 -28.33
C ARG A 228 -2.10 -67.85 -28.08
N ASP A 229 -2.40 -66.88 -27.22
CA ASP A 229 -3.76 -66.60 -26.74
C ASP A 229 -4.44 -65.47 -27.52
N GLU A 230 -3.66 -64.65 -28.24
CA GLU A 230 -4.15 -63.51 -29.00
C GLU A 230 -3.85 -63.76 -30.49
N ILE A 231 -4.88 -64.10 -31.27
CA ILE A 231 -4.80 -64.33 -32.72
C ILE A 231 -5.92 -63.56 -33.39
N PHE A 232 -5.58 -62.72 -34.37
CA PHE A 232 -6.54 -61.94 -35.15
C PHE A 232 -6.57 -62.48 -36.59
N PRO A 233 -7.46 -63.43 -36.91
CA PRO A 233 -7.46 -64.13 -38.21
C PRO A 233 -7.91 -63.25 -39.39
N PHE A 234 -8.79 -62.28 -39.13
CA PHE A 234 -9.36 -61.38 -40.15
C PHE A 234 -9.08 -59.92 -39.78
N VAL A 235 -7.94 -59.38 -40.22
CA VAL A 235 -7.55 -58.00 -39.95
C VAL A 235 -8.53 -57.00 -40.57
N SER A 236 -9.12 -57.32 -41.73
CA SER A 236 -10.10 -56.44 -42.43
C SER A 236 -11.35 -56.14 -41.59
N LYS A 237 -11.71 -57.01 -40.63
CA LYS A 237 -12.85 -56.77 -39.74
C LYS A 237 -12.62 -55.65 -38.73
N ASN A 238 -11.37 -55.20 -38.56
CA ASN A 238 -11.02 -54.09 -37.69
C ASN A 238 -10.31 -52.99 -38.49
N GLY A 239 -11.06 -51.94 -38.86
CA GLY A 239 -10.55 -50.86 -39.70
C GLY A 239 -9.36 -50.08 -39.13
N GLU A 240 -9.15 -50.08 -37.80
CA GLU A 240 -7.91 -49.50 -37.23
C GLU A 240 -6.73 -50.45 -37.41
N LEU A 241 -6.92 -51.74 -37.08
CA LEU A 241 -5.89 -52.76 -37.23
C LEU A 241 -5.46 -52.92 -38.69
N GLU A 242 -6.41 -52.87 -39.62
CA GLU A 242 -6.17 -52.95 -41.06
C GLU A 242 -5.25 -51.84 -41.56
N LYS A 243 -5.50 -50.60 -41.12
CA LYS A 243 -4.63 -49.45 -41.45
C LYS A 243 -3.22 -49.64 -40.92
N ARG A 244 -3.08 -50.11 -39.67
CA ARG A 244 -1.77 -50.35 -39.02
C ARG A 244 -0.99 -51.46 -39.72
N VAL A 245 -1.64 -52.60 -39.97
CA VAL A 245 -1.07 -53.75 -40.67
C VAL A 245 -0.68 -53.39 -42.09
N SER A 246 -1.54 -52.70 -42.83
CA SER A 246 -1.25 -52.31 -44.21
C SER A 246 -0.07 -51.33 -44.29
N LYS A 247 0.03 -50.39 -43.36
CA LYS A 247 1.21 -49.51 -43.23
C LYS A 247 2.48 -50.31 -42.90
N ALA A 248 2.43 -51.19 -41.89
CA ALA A 248 3.57 -52.01 -41.50
C ALA A 248 4.03 -52.94 -42.63
N LEU A 249 3.14 -53.40 -43.50
CA LEU A 249 3.49 -54.20 -44.68
C LEU A 249 4.29 -53.42 -45.74
N LEU A 250 4.13 -52.10 -45.83
CA LEU A 250 4.88 -51.22 -46.75
C LEU A 250 6.27 -50.81 -46.21
N GLU A 251 6.47 -50.84 -44.89
CA GLU A 251 7.71 -50.38 -44.23
C GLU A 251 8.70 -51.51 -43.97
N ASN A 252 10.01 -51.29 -44.17
CA ASN A 252 11.04 -52.31 -43.91
C ASN A 252 11.66 -52.22 -42.50
N GLY A 253 11.30 -51.20 -41.73
CA GLY A 253 11.85 -50.94 -40.40
C GLY A 253 11.24 -49.66 -39.83
N SER A 254 11.53 -49.38 -38.56
CA SER A 254 11.09 -48.14 -37.90
C SER A 254 12.26 -47.47 -37.18
N VAL A 255 12.21 -46.15 -37.07
CA VAL A 255 13.20 -45.37 -36.32
C VAL A 255 12.55 -44.84 -35.06
N ILE A 256 13.17 -45.10 -33.91
CA ILE A 256 12.68 -44.61 -32.62
C ILE A 256 13.77 -43.90 -31.83
N LYS A 257 13.34 -43.04 -30.90
CA LYS A 257 14.22 -42.48 -29.87
C LYS A 257 14.05 -43.29 -28.58
N ALA A 258 15.10 -43.97 -28.12
CA ALA A 258 15.11 -44.70 -26.84
C ALA A 258 16.55 -44.83 -26.34
N SER A 259 16.76 -45.14 -25.06
CA SER A 259 18.10 -45.47 -24.54
C SER A 259 18.43 -46.95 -24.74
N GLU A 260 17.42 -47.82 -24.56
CA GLU A 260 17.54 -49.28 -24.68
C GLU A 260 16.23 -49.86 -25.23
N ILE A 261 16.33 -50.98 -25.96
CA ILE A 261 15.17 -51.76 -26.44
C ILE A 261 15.28 -53.18 -25.90
N ARG A 262 14.18 -53.70 -25.36
CA ARG A 262 14.04 -55.09 -24.93
C ARG A 262 13.02 -55.79 -25.82
N VAL A 263 13.47 -56.82 -26.52
CA VAL A 263 12.62 -57.59 -27.41
C VAL A 263 12.16 -58.84 -26.68
N VAL A 264 10.85 -59.03 -26.59
CA VAL A 264 10.20 -60.23 -26.06
C VAL A 264 9.68 -61.04 -27.24
N GLU A 265 10.17 -62.26 -27.40
CA GLU A 265 9.77 -63.16 -28.48
C GLU A 265 8.92 -64.30 -27.90
N PRO A 266 7.57 -64.16 -27.89
CA PRO A 266 6.68 -65.12 -27.25
C PRO A 266 6.46 -66.39 -28.09
N LEU A 267 6.80 -66.32 -29.38
CA LEU A 267 6.54 -67.34 -30.38
C LEU A 267 7.68 -67.40 -31.37
N THR A 268 8.05 -68.62 -31.74
CA THR A 268 8.86 -68.86 -32.93
C THR A 268 8.03 -68.65 -34.20
N PRO A 269 8.68 -68.35 -35.34
CA PRO A 269 7.96 -68.17 -36.60
C PRO A 269 7.14 -69.40 -37.04
N SER A 270 7.59 -70.60 -36.68
CA SER A 270 6.90 -71.87 -37.02
C SER A 270 5.67 -72.10 -36.15
N GLU A 271 5.74 -71.79 -34.85
CA GLU A 271 4.57 -71.85 -33.96
C GLU A 271 3.49 -70.89 -34.41
N ALA A 272 3.86 -69.67 -34.84
CA ALA A 272 2.89 -68.70 -35.35
C ALA A 272 2.14 -69.19 -36.60
N VAL A 273 2.80 -69.96 -37.49
CA VAL A 273 2.18 -70.59 -38.66
C VAL A 273 1.15 -71.65 -38.24
N LEU A 274 1.49 -72.50 -37.28
CA LEU A 274 0.59 -73.54 -36.79
C LEU A 274 -0.64 -72.93 -36.11
N LEU A 275 -0.43 -71.92 -35.27
CA LEU A 275 -1.49 -71.21 -34.55
C LEU A 275 -2.46 -70.51 -35.50
N VAL A 276 -1.95 -69.78 -36.50
CA VAL A 276 -2.81 -69.05 -37.45
C VAL A 276 -3.60 -70.01 -38.34
N LYS A 277 -2.98 -71.09 -38.84
CA LYS A 277 -3.68 -72.10 -39.65
C LYS A 277 -4.75 -72.82 -38.84
N SER A 278 -4.45 -73.19 -37.59
CA SER A 278 -5.42 -73.82 -36.71
C SER A 278 -6.61 -72.91 -36.43
N LYS A 279 -6.37 -71.63 -36.12
CA LYS A 279 -7.43 -70.67 -35.83
C LYS A 279 -8.30 -70.36 -37.05
N LEU A 280 -7.68 -70.17 -38.21
CA LEU A 280 -8.40 -69.95 -39.47
C LEU A 280 -9.21 -71.18 -39.89
N ALA A 281 -8.67 -72.39 -39.71
CA ALA A 281 -9.36 -73.64 -40.04
C ALA A 281 -10.63 -73.81 -39.19
N GLU A 282 -10.53 -73.51 -37.89
CA GLU A 282 -11.65 -73.50 -36.96
C GLU A 282 -12.71 -72.45 -37.37
N ASP A 283 -12.30 -71.19 -37.55
CA ASP A 283 -13.22 -70.08 -37.83
C ASP A 283 -13.92 -70.22 -39.20
N LEU A 284 -13.27 -70.85 -40.18
CA LEU A 284 -13.80 -71.10 -41.54
C LEU A 284 -14.43 -72.49 -41.71
N LYS A 285 -14.28 -73.39 -40.74
CA LYS A 285 -14.70 -74.81 -40.81
C LYS A 285 -14.09 -75.56 -42.00
N VAL A 286 -12.81 -75.34 -42.28
CA VAL A 286 -12.04 -76.00 -43.36
C VAL A 286 -10.83 -76.75 -42.79
N SER A 287 -10.14 -77.57 -43.59
CA SER A 287 -8.90 -78.19 -43.13
C SER A 287 -7.75 -77.17 -43.06
N GLN A 288 -6.80 -77.36 -42.15
CA GLN A 288 -5.58 -76.52 -42.10
C GLN A 288 -4.77 -76.58 -43.40
N SER A 289 -4.90 -77.68 -44.15
CA SER A 289 -4.27 -77.87 -45.47
C SER A 289 -4.87 -76.95 -46.54
N ASP A 290 -6.14 -76.57 -46.40
CA ASP A 290 -6.87 -75.74 -47.37
C ASP A 290 -6.55 -74.24 -47.22
N ILE A 291 -5.82 -73.86 -46.16
CA ILE A 291 -5.38 -72.48 -45.92
C ILE A 291 -3.98 -72.28 -46.47
N ILE A 292 -3.86 -71.38 -47.44
CA ILE A 292 -2.58 -70.98 -48.04
C ILE A 292 -2.12 -69.69 -47.36
N LEU A 293 -0.88 -69.69 -46.84
CA LEU A 293 -0.21 -68.48 -46.36
C LEU A 293 0.73 -67.98 -47.47
N HIS A 294 0.42 -66.83 -48.06
CA HIS A 294 1.16 -66.25 -49.18
C HIS A 294 2.41 -65.51 -48.75
N SER A 295 2.34 -64.84 -47.59
CA SER A 295 3.47 -64.06 -47.06
C SER A 295 3.44 -64.01 -45.54
N ARG A 296 4.63 -63.85 -44.95
CA ARG A 296 4.83 -63.65 -43.52
C ARG A 296 5.72 -62.42 -43.32
N LYS A 297 5.31 -61.52 -42.45
CA LYS A 297 6.12 -60.37 -42.02
C LYS A 297 6.23 -60.31 -40.49
N LYS A 298 7.46 -60.17 -39.98
CA LYS A 298 7.72 -59.92 -38.55
C LYS A 298 7.51 -58.43 -38.27
N VAL A 299 6.85 -58.12 -37.16
CA VAL A 299 6.61 -56.74 -36.69
C VAL A 299 6.82 -56.66 -35.18
N TYR A 300 7.10 -55.46 -34.69
CA TYR A 300 7.20 -55.19 -33.26
C TYR A 300 5.94 -54.48 -32.74
N ILE A 301 5.41 -54.95 -31.62
CA ILE A 301 4.30 -54.34 -30.90
C ILE A 301 4.84 -53.72 -29.61
N PRO A 302 4.87 -52.39 -29.47
CA PRO A 302 5.24 -51.75 -28.21
C PRO A 302 4.35 -52.22 -27.05
N GLN A 303 4.95 -52.71 -25.96
CA GLN A 303 4.21 -53.18 -24.79
C GLN A 303 4.34 -52.21 -23.62
N LYS A 304 5.57 -51.80 -23.30
CA LYS A 304 5.84 -51.07 -22.06
C LYS A 304 7.03 -50.16 -22.21
N ALA A 305 6.97 -49.00 -21.59
CA ALA A 305 8.08 -48.07 -21.47
C ALA A 305 8.46 -47.89 -19.99
N VAL A 306 9.77 -47.97 -19.68
CA VAL A 306 10.31 -47.72 -18.34
C VAL A 306 11.27 -46.55 -18.39
N LEU A 307 11.06 -45.57 -17.52
CA LEU A 307 11.79 -44.31 -17.45
C LEU A 307 12.53 -44.26 -16.12
N ASP A 308 13.85 -44.15 -16.16
CA ASP A 308 14.65 -43.75 -15.00
C ASP A 308 14.89 -42.24 -15.10
N LEU A 309 14.43 -41.51 -14.07
CA LEU A 309 14.42 -40.06 -14.01
C LEU A 309 15.29 -39.58 -12.86
N GLN A 310 16.05 -38.52 -13.10
CA GLN A 310 16.63 -37.70 -12.04
C GLN A 310 15.66 -36.56 -11.74
N VAL A 311 15.32 -36.40 -10.46
CA VAL A 311 14.39 -35.40 -9.95
C VAL A 311 15.14 -34.52 -8.95
N GLY A 312 15.70 -33.40 -9.42
CA GLY A 312 16.65 -32.61 -8.64
C GLY A 312 17.82 -33.47 -8.16
N VAL A 313 17.94 -33.65 -6.85
CA VAL A 313 18.96 -34.51 -6.22
C VAL A 313 18.49 -35.95 -5.95
N ASN A 314 17.24 -36.27 -6.28
CA ASN A 314 16.62 -37.58 -6.06
C ASN A 314 16.43 -38.36 -7.37
N PHE A 315 15.92 -39.59 -7.29
CA PHE A 315 15.63 -40.46 -8.42
C PHE A 315 14.19 -40.97 -8.39
N ALA A 316 13.59 -41.08 -9.57
CA ALA A 316 12.25 -41.63 -9.74
C ALA A 316 12.24 -42.65 -10.89
N ARG A 317 11.35 -43.63 -10.81
CA ARG A 317 11.11 -44.60 -11.88
C ARG A 317 9.65 -44.53 -12.33
N GLY A 318 9.46 -44.19 -13.60
CA GLY A 318 8.16 -44.23 -14.27
C GLY A 318 7.99 -45.49 -15.10
N ARG A 319 6.77 -46.03 -15.15
CA ARG A 319 6.42 -47.14 -16.03
C ARG A 319 5.10 -46.83 -16.73
N VAL A 320 5.08 -46.93 -18.05
CA VAL A 320 3.87 -46.78 -18.88
C VAL A 320 3.59 -48.09 -19.59
N ASP A 321 2.39 -48.61 -19.41
CA ASP A 321 1.83 -49.68 -20.25
C ASP A 321 1.28 -49.05 -21.54
N LEU A 322 1.80 -49.46 -22.68
CA LEU A 322 1.47 -48.87 -23.97
C LEU A 322 0.16 -49.43 -24.55
N LYS A 323 -0.31 -50.59 -24.06
CA LYS A 323 -1.59 -51.20 -24.46
C LYS A 323 -2.74 -50.55 -23.70
N SER A 324 -2.65 -50.44 -22.37
CA SER A 324 -3.69 -49.81 -21.54
C SER A 324 -3.55 -48.29 -21.42
N LYS A 325 -2.39 -47.73 -21.76
CA LYS A 325 -1.99 -46.32 -21.53
C LYS A 325 -1.89 -45.94 -20.05
N GLU A 326 -1.95 -46.91 -19.14
CA GLU A 326 -1.78 -46.67 -17.71
C GLU A 326 -0.33 -46.36 -17.39
N ALA A 327 -0.12 -45.39 -16.50
CA ALA A 327 1.19 -44.95 -16.08
C ALA A 327 1.29 -45.02 -14.55
N THR A 328 2.41 -45.57 -14.09
CA THR A 328 2.72 -45.76 -12.68
C THR A 328 4.06 -45.10 -12.36
N LEU A 329 4.19 -44.60 -11.15
CA LEU A 329 5.37 -43.90 -10.68
C LEU A 329 5.84 -44.49 -9.36
N LYS A 330 7.15 -44.65 -9.21
CA LYS A 330 7.80 -44.95 -7.94
C LYS A 330 8.84 -43.86 -7.63
N ILE A 331 8.61 -43.13 -6.56
CA ILE A 331 9.54 -42.16 -5.98
C ILE A 331 9.39 -42.20 -4.45
N GLU A 332 10.51 -42.20 -3.74
CA GLU A 332 10.54 -42.14 -2.27
C GLU A 332 11.00 -40.73 -1.85
N PRO A 333 10.45 -40.17 -0.75
CA PRO A 333 10.91 -38.89 -0.25
C PRO A 333 12.38 -38.99 0.19
N LEU A 334 13.11 -37.88 0.10
CA LEU A 334 14.50 -37.83 0.57
C LEU A 334 14.56 -38.13 2.08
N PRO A 335 15.60 -38.85 2.53
CA PRO A 335 15.86 -39.05 3.95
C PRO A 335 15.99 -37.71 4.69
N LYS A 336 15.59 -37.69 5.97
CA LYS A 336 15.63 -36.48 6.79
C LYS A 336 17.04 -35.89 6.87
N GLU A 337 18.04 -36.75 6.93
CA GLU A 337 19.46 -36.39 6.97
C GLU A 337 19.87 -35.61 5.71
N LYS A 338 19.38 -36.03 4.54
CA LYS A 338 19.69 -35.37 3.27
C LYS A 338 19.00 -34.01 3.14
N LEU A 339 17.78 -33.88 3.65
CA LEU A 339 17.07 -32.61 3.72
C LEU A 339 17.75 -31.61 4.65
N ILE A 340 18.28 -32.08 5.78
CA ILE A 340 19.08 -31.27 6.71
C ILE A 340 20.42 -30.86 6.08
N GLU A 341 21.08 -31.76 5.34
CA GLU A 341 22.32 -31.47 4.62
C GLU A 341 22.13 -30.34 3.60
N ILE A 342 21.04 -30.38 2.81
CA ILE A 342 20.68 -29.30 1.88
C ILE A 342 20.51 -27.97 2.61
N ALA A 343 19.81 -27.96 3.76
CA ALA A 343 19.64 -26.74 4.55
C ALA A 343 20.98 -26.22 5.13
N ARG A 344 21.91 -27.11 5.51
CA ARG A 344 23.26 -26.74 5.97
C ARG A 344 24.09 -26.13 4.85
N GLU A 345 24.08 -26.73 3.66
CA GLU A 345 24.78 -26.19 2.48
C GLU A 345 24.25 -24.80 2.12
N GLU A 346 22.92 -24.61 2.12
CA GLU A 346 22.32 -23.30 1.88
C GLU A 346 22.69 -22.28 2.95
N CYS A 347 22.71 -22.68 4.23
CA CYS A 347 23.11 -21.80 5.32
C CYS A 347 24.58 -21.38 5.18
N ARG A 348 25.48 -22.32 4.87
CA ARG A 348 26.91 -22.05 4.66
C ARG A 348 27.15 -21.17 3.44
N ASN A 349 26.43 -21.38 2.35
CA ASN A 349 26.55 -20.55 1.15
C ASN A 349 26.06 -19.12 1.38
N LEU A 350 25.03 -18.92 2.23
CA LEU A 350 24.45 -17.61 2.48
C LEU A 350 25.17 -16.83 3.60
N LEU A 351 25.51 -17.51 4.69
CA LEU A 351 25.98 -16.90 5.93
C LEU A 351 27.44 -17.27 6.28
N GLY A 352 28.04 -18.23 5.57
CA GLY A 352 29.39 -18.72 5.87
C GLY A 352 29.51 -19.58 7.14
N GLU A 353 28.38 -19.87 7.80
CA GLU A 353 28.32 -20.56 9.09
C GLU A 353 27.58 -21.90 8.98
N ASP A 354 27.86 -22.82 9.91
CA ASP A 354 27.21 -24.14 9.97
C ASP A 354 25.98 -24.12 10.87
N LEU A 355 24.86 -24.66 10.36
CA LEU A 355 23.57 -24.66 11.05
C LEU A 355 23.55 -25.62 12.24
N GLU A 356 23.20 -25.10 13.42
CA GLU A 356 23.03 -25.83 14.68
C GLU A 356 21.57 -25.81 15.19
N ASN A 357 21.29 -26.60 16.24
CA ASN A 357 19.97 -26.69 16.90
C ASN A 357 18.80 -26.87 15.92
N ILE A 358 18.97 -27.85 15.04
CA ILE A 358 18.09 -28.05 13.89
C ILE A 358 16.77 -28.68 14.33
N SER A 359 15.68 -28.04 13.95
CA SER A 359 14.33 -28.56 14.00
C SER A 359 13.84 -28.82 12.58
N LEU A 360 13.24 -29.99 12.37
CA LEU A 360 12.70 -30.40 11.08
C LEU A 360 11.22 -30.75 11.24
N ASN A 361 10.37 -30.09 10.46
CA ASN A 361 8.94 -30.36 10.39
C ASN A 361 8.56 -30.61 8.92
N ILE A 362 7.94 -31.75 8.64
CA ILE A 362 7.49 -32.10 7.28
C ILE A 362 5.98 -31.88 7.23
N LYS A 363 5.55 -31.04 6.29
CA LYS A 363 4.14 -30.80 5.99
C LYS A 363 3.93 -30.96 4.49
N ASP A 364 3.05 -31.88 4.11
CA ASP A 364 2.79 -32.24 2.71
C ASP A 364 4.11 -32.64 1.99
N ASN A 365 4.44 -31.98 0.88
CA ASN A 365 5.67 -32.21 0.10
C ASN A 365 6.80 -31.24 0.47
N VAL A 366 6.73 -30.57 1.62
CA VAL A 366 7.70 -29.55 2.04
C VAL A 366 8.25 -29.87 3.43
N ALA A 367 9.57 -29.94 3.52
CA ALA A 367 10.30 -29.97 4.77
C ALA A 367 10.68 -28.54 5.16
N ILE A 368 10.23 -28.10 6.33
CA ILE A 368 10.62 -26.84 6.96
C ILE A 368 11.72 -27.16 7.96
N ILE A 369 12.93 -26.71 7.67
CA ILE A 369 14.11 -26.89 8.51
C ILE A 369 14.46 -25.53 9.10
N ASN A 370 14.39 -25.40 10.42
CA ASN A 370 14.86 -24.21 11.12
C ASN A 370 16.04 -24.58 12.03
N GLY A 371 17.01 -23.70 12.13
CA GLY A 371 18.11 -23.81 13.07
C GLY A 371 18.66 -22.43 13.40
N GLN A 372 19.80 -22.42 14.07
CA GLN A 372 20.51 -21.19 14.38
C GLN A 372 22.00 -21.35 14.12
N VAL A 373 22.62 -20.23 13.81
CA VAL A 373 24.07 -20.06 13.77
C VAL A 373 24.44 -18.99 14.80
N SER A 374 25.73 -18.63 14.93
CA SER A 374 26.18 -17.72 15.98
C SER A 374 25.43 -16.38 15.95
N ARG A 375 25.27 -15.81 14.74
CA ARG A 375 24.68 -14.47 14.54
C ARG A 375 23.23 -14.49 14.05
N PHE A 376 22.73 -15.60 13.49
CA PHE A 376 21.43 -15.64 12.79
C PHE A 376 20.56 -16.82 13.21
N LEU A 377 19.24 -16.60 13.13
CA LEU A 377 18.25 -17.67 12.96
C LEU A 377 18.10 -17.95 11.48
N PHE A 378 18.12 -19.21 11.08
CA PHE A 378 18.02 -19.62 9.68
C PHE A 378 16.90 -20.64 9.49
N GLY A 379 16.14 -20.47 8.41
CA GLY A 379 15.06 -21.35 8.01
C GLY A 379 15.11 -21.61 6.50
N ALA A 380 14.98 -22.88 6.13
CA ALA A 380 14.86 -23.33 4.75
C ALA A 380 13.60 -24.18 4.57
N ALA A 381 12.85 -23.91 3.51
CA ALA A 381 11.77 -24.77 3.03
C ALA A 381 12.29 -25.55 1.83
N VAL A 382 12.37 -26.87 1.95
CA VAL A 382 12.94 -27.77 0.95
C VAL A 382 11.86 -28.74 0.47
N HIS A 383 11.75 -28.93 -0.84
CA HIS A 383 10.81 -29.90 -1.42
C HIS A 383 11.26 -31.33 -1.10
N THR A 384 10.41 -32.13 -0.46
CA THR A 384 10.77 -33.43 0.13
C THR A 384 11.23 -34.45 -0.90
N TYR A 385 10.72 -34.38 -2.13
CA TYR A 385 11.04 -35.34 -3.18
C TYR A 385 12.16 -34.91 -4.11
N SER A 386 12.35 -33.61 -4.36
CA SER A 386 13.35 -33.12 -5.33
C SER A 386 14.59 -32.54 -4.67
N GLY A 387 14.51 -32.20 -3.37
CA GLY A 387 15.56 -31.48 -2.65
C GLY A 387 15.71 -30.01 -3.06
N ARG A 388 14.79 -29.49 -3.87
CA ARG A 388 14.81 -28.09 -4.28
C ARG A 388 14.48 -27.18 -3.11
N VAL A 389 15.29 -26.16 -2.90
CA VAL A 389 15.04 -25.10 -1.92
C VAL A 389 13.97 -24.16 -2.49
N LEU A 390 12.81 -24.15 -1.84
CA LEU A 390 11.65 -23.35 -2.23
C LEU A 390 11.72 -21.94 -1.65
N LYS A 391 12.18 -21.83 -0.41
CA LYS A 391 12.31 -20.56 0.31
C LYS A 391 13.43 -20.67 1.33
N ARG A 392 14.11 -19.55 1.56
CA ARG A 392 15.11 -19.37 2.60
C ARG A 392 14.79 -18.08 3.35
N LYS A 393 15.05 -18.08 4.65
CA LYS A 393 14.84 -16.94 5.54
C LYS A 393 15.94 -16.94 6.58
N SER A 394 16.68 -15.85 6.66
CA SER A 394 17.65 -15.59 7.72
C SER A 394 17.19 -14.36 8.50
N LYS A 395 17.49 -14.35 9.79
CA LYS A 395 17.22 -13.20 10.66
C LYS A 395 18.33 -13.07 11.69
N MET A 396 19.06 -11.96 11.64
CA MET A 396 20.10 -11.66 12.61
C MET A 396 19.50 -11.54 14.01
N ARG A 397 20.17 -12.14 14.98
CA ARG A 397 19.71 -12.15 16.37
C ARG A 397 19.98 -10.80 17.03
N LYS A 398 19.08 -10.37 17.90
CA LYS A 398 19.22 -9.09 18.62
C LYS A 398 20.51 -9.01 19.43
N ASP A 399 20.91 -10.10 20.09
CA ASP A 399 22.16 -10.16 20.86
C ASP A 399 23.39 -10.07 19.97
N ALA A 400 23.38 -10.67 18.78
CA ALA A 400 24.46 -10.54 17.81
C ALA A 400 24.59 -9.10 17.29
N ILE A 401 23.48 -8.43 17.03
CA ILE A 401 23.45 -7.01 16.64
C ILE A 401 24.02 -6.13 17.76
N LEU A 402 23.62 -6.35 19.01
CA LEU A 402 24.13 -5.59 20.15
C LEU A 402 25.63 -5.84 20.38
N SER A 403 26.11 -7.07 20.15
CA SER A 403 27.54 -7.39 20.19
C SER A 403 28.31 -6.59 19.15
N GLU A 404 27.87 -6.60 17.89
CA GLU A 404 28.52 -5.84 16.81
C GLU A 404 28.58 -4.33 17.10
N VAL A 405 27.51 -3.79 17.69
CA VAL A 405 27.47 -2.38 18.11
C VAL A 405 28.48 -2.11 19.21
N ASN A 406 28.56 -2.97 20.22
CA ASN A 406 29.50 -2.82 21.34
C ASN A 406 30.96 -2.96 20.90
N ASP A 407 31.24 -3.85 19.95
CA ASP A 407 32.57 -4.05 19.39
C ASP A 407 33.03 -2.83 18.57
N ARG A 408 32.11 -2.21 17.81
CA ARG A 408 32.42 -1.04 16.98
C ARG A 408 32.43 0.28 17.73
N TYR A 409 31.58 0.42 18.75
CA TYR A 409 31.52 1.61 19.60
C TYR A 409 31.78 1.22 21.07
N PRO A 410 33.04 0.91 21.44
CA PRO A 410 33.38 0.56 22.81
C PRO A 410 32.97 1.66 23.77
N GLY A 411 32.14 1.31 24.77
CA GLY A 411 31.59 2.28 25.74
C GLY A 411 30.42 3.12 25.23
N GLY A 412 29.98 2.92 23.98
CA GLY A 412 28.76 3.50 23.46
C GLY A 412 27.52 2.90 24.13
N LYS A 413 26.50 3.74 24.37
CA LYS A 413 25.25 3.31 25.00
C LYS A 413 24.13 3.24 23.95
N VAL A 414 23.56 2.06 23.76
CA VAL A 414 22.35 1.90 22.93
C VAL A 414 21.18 2.59 23.63
N ILE A 415 20.64 3.63 23.01
CA ILE A 415 19.53 4.44 23.55
C ILE A 415 18.19 4.11 22.86
N SER A 416 18.22 3.54 21.66
CA SER A 416 17.03 3.10 20.93
C SER A 416 17.33 1.88 20.06
N PHE A 417 16.37 0.96 19.94
CA PHE A 417 16.41 -0.20 19.06
C PHE A 417 15.03 -0.39 18.42
N THR A 418 14.95 -0.17 17.11
CA THR A 418 13.71 -0.30 16.34
C THR A 418 13.85 -1.42 15.32
N GLU A 419 13.05 -2.47 15.44
CA GLU A 419 13.06 -3.62 14.53
C GLU A 419 11.91 -3.54 13.52
N LYS A 420 12.22 -3.73 12.24
CA LYS A 420 11.28 -3.89 11.13
C LYS A 420 11.50 -5.27 10.48
N GLU A 421 10.70 -5.62 9.48
CA GLU A 421 10.69 -6.99 8.90
C GLU A 421 12.07 -7.46 8.44
N ASN A 422 12.81 -6.61 7.71
CA ASN A 422 14.13 -6.95 7.14
C ASN A 422 15.29 -6.08 7.65
N LYS A 423 15.02 -5.18 8.62
CA LYS A 423 16.04 -4.25 9.13
C LYS A 423 15.86 -3.89 10.59
N ALA A 424 16.95 -3.59 11.27
CA ALA A 424 16.94 -2.97 12.60
C ALA A 424 17.66 -1.62 12.55
N ILE A 425 17.10 -0.60 13.19
CA ILE A 425 17.71 0.73 13.33
C ILE A 425 18.05 0.95 14.80
N ILE A 426 19.27 1.39 15.05
CA ILE A 426 19.86 1.46 16.39
C ILE A 426 20.49 2.83 16.55
N ASP A 427 20.13 3.50 17.64
CA ASP A 427 20.72 4.78 18.00
C ASP A 427 21.71 4.53 19.13
N VAL A 428 22.97 4.90 18.90
CA VAL A 428 24.09 4.66 19.81
C VAL A 428 24.66 6.00 20.26
N LEU A 429 24.57 6.28 21.56
CA LEU A 429 25.21 7.44 22.17
C LEU A 429 26.71 7.18 22.32
N THR A 430 27.52 8.04 21.73
CA THR A 430 28.98 8.04 21.76
C THR A 430 29.49 9.37 22.33
N PRO A 431 30.80 9.51 22.65
CA PRO A 431 31.35 10.80 23.10
C PRO A 431 31.20 11.95 22.09
N GLU A 432 31.14 11.67 20.79
CA GLU A 432 31.04 12.70 19.74
C GLU A 432 29.59 13.09 19.43
N GLY A 433 28.64 12.16 19.61
CA GLY A 433 27.25 12.34 19.22
C GLY A 433 26.45 11.06 19.27
N ILE A 434 25.32 11.03 18.56
CA ILE A 434 24.49 9.83 18.41
C ILE A 434 24.69 9.28 17.00
N VAL A 435 25.15 8.05 16.90
CA VAL A 435 25.28 7.35 15.62
C VAL A 435 24.04 6.50 15.37
N ILE A 436 23.44 6.65 14.19
CA ILE A 436 22.30 5.86 13.76
C ILE A 436 22.79 4.76 12.81
N LEU A 437 22.66 3.52 13.25
CA LEU A 437 23.04 2.34 12.48
C LEU A 437 21.78 1.65 11.94
N GLU A 438 21.75 1.36 10.64
CA GLU A 438 20.74 0.45 10.07
C GLU A 438 21.41 -0.87 9.69
N PHE A 439 20.96 -1.93 10.36
CA PHE A 439 21.35 -3.32 10.09
C PHE A 439 20.34 -3.96 9.15
N ASN A 440 20.84 -4.62 8.11
CA ASN A 440 20.08 -5.57 7.33
C ASN A 440 20.01 -6.90 8.09
N LEU A 441 18.80 -7.34 8.45
CA LEU A 441 18.61 -8.54 9.26
C LEU A 441 18.84 -9.83 8.48
N GLU A 442 18.85 -9.80 7.15
CA GLU A 442 19.02 -11.00 6.32
C GLU A 442 20.49 -11.40 6.16
N ASN A 443 21.39 -10.43 5.95
CA ASN A 443 22.81 -10.67 5.70
C ASN A 443 23.75 -10.12 6.79
N GLY A 444 23.23 -9.33 7.75
CA GLY A 444 23.99 -8.74 8.84
C GLY A 444 24.90 -7.58 8.44
N GLU A 445 24.82 -7.10 7.19
CA GLU A 445 25.47 -5.85 6.80
C GLU A 445 24.80 -4.67 7.47
N TYR A 446 25.56 -3.60 7.71
CA TYR A 446 25.01 -2.38 8.25
C TYR A 446 25.64 -1.15 7.61
N ASN A 447 24.92 -0.04 7.69
CA ASN A 447 25.40 1.27 7.31
C ASN A 447 25.09 2.30 8.39
N ILE A 448 25.89 3.36 8.39
CA ILE A 448 25.61 4.55 9.19
C ILE A 448 24.60 5.39 8.40
N LYS A 449 23.39 5.56 8.94
CA LYS A 449 22.34 6.38 8.31
C LYS A 449 22.52 7.86 8.54
N GLY A 450 23.12 8.20 9.67
CA GLY A 450 23.35 9.57 10.07
C GLY A 450 24.05 9.63 11.41
N GLU A 451 24.63 10.79 11.64
CA GLU A 451 25.22 11.18 12.91
C GLU A 451 24.44 12.41 13.38
N LEU A 452 23.97 12.35 14.61
CA LEU A 452 23.31 13.46 15.28
C LEU A 452 24.27 14.06 16.30
N LEU A 453 24.12 15.36 16.54
CA LEU A 453 24.84 16.08 17.57
C LEU A 453 24.58 15.47 18.95
N HIS A 454 25.59 15.56 19.81
CA HIS A 454 25.48 15.11 21.18
C HIS A 454 24.39 15.89 21.94
N PRO A 455 23.52 15.24 22.74
CA PRO A 455 22.44 15.90 23.47
C PRO A 455 22.89 17.07 24.35
N TYR A 456 24.09 17.00 24.93
CA TYR A 456 24.64 18.12 25.71
C TYR A 456 24.99 19.35 24.86
N ASN A 457 25.42 19.14 23.61
CA ASN A 457 25.71 20.26 22.70
C ASN A 457 24.41 20.96 22.31
N LEU A 458 23.36 20.18 21.99
CA LEU A 458 22.03 20.71 21.70
C LEU A 458 21.40 21.40 22.92
N ALA A 459 21.58 20.82 24.10
CA ALA A 459 21.13 21.43 25.35
C ALA A 459 21.81 22.78 25.61
N LYS A 460 23.08 22.93 25.25
CA LYS A 460 23.80 24.21 25.33
C LYS A 460 23.22 25.24 24.37
N ILE A 461 23.00 24.87 23.10
CA ILE A 461 22.37 25.77 22.10
C ILE A 461 20.97 26.20 22.57
N GLY A 462 20.16 25.24 23.00
CA GLY A 462 18.83 25.47 23.53
C GLY A 462 18.83 26.34 24.78
N LYS A 463 19.75 26.10 25.71
CA LYS A 463 19.95 26.95 26.89
C LYS A 463 20.23 28.40 26.49
N ASP A 464 21.21 28.63 25.62
CA ASP A 464 21.62 29.99 25.25
C ASP A 464 20.47 30.75 24.56
N LEU A 465 19.68 30.07 23.72
CA LEU A 465 18.47 30.62 23.10
C LEU A 465 17.40 30.99 24.14
N ILE A 466 17.10 30.10 25.09
CA ILE A 466 16.01 30.31 26.03
C ILE A 466 16.40 31.36 27.09
N GLU A 467 17.60 31.28 27.65
CA GLU A 467 18.06 32.22 28.68
C GLU A 467 18.26 33.65 28.14
N SER A 468 18.40 33.83 26.82
CA SER A 468 18.47 35.15 26.18
C SER A 468 17.10 35.76 25.87
N ASN A 469 16.04 34.94 25.79
CA ASN A 469 14.70 35.36 25.39
C ASN A 469 13.66 35.30 26.50
N PHE A 470 13.93 34.57 27.58
CA PHE A 470 13.02 34.34 28.70
C PHE A 470 13.73 34.61 30.03
N ASP A 471 12.97 35.04 31.03
CA ASP A 471 13.49 35.25 32.39
C ASP A 471 13.58 33.90 33.13
N ILE A 472 14.47 33.03 32.67
CA ILE A 472 14.86 31.77 33.31
C ILE A 472 16.38 31.67 33.21
N LYS A 473 17.05 31.23 34.28
CA LYS A 473 18.51 31.09 34.31
C LYS A 473 18.96 29.72 34.82
N HIS A 474 20.21 29.38 34.48
CA HIS A 474 20.91 28.18 34.93
C HIS A 474 20.26 26.85 34.50
N LEU A 475 19.67 26.82 33.30
CA LEU A 475 19.10 25.60 32.72
C LEU A 475 20.18 24.53 32.53
N LYS A 476 19.86 23.30 32.94
CA LYS A 476 20.69 22.11 32.76
C LYS A 476 19.89 20.99 32.10
N LEU A 477 20.57 20.16 31.30
CA LEU A 477 19.96 18.98 30.72
C LEU A 477 19.62 17.97 31.83
N GLY A 478 18.33 17.66 31.97
CA GLY A 478 17.83 16.62 32.87
C GLY A 478 17.67 15.28 32.16
N ASP A 479 17.00 15.28 31.00
CA ASP A 479 16.73 14.08 30.22
C ASP A 479 16.67 14.39 28.71
N PHE A 480 16.80 13.35 27.87
CA PHE A 480 16.65 13.47 26.43
C PHE A 480 16.05 12.22 25.78
N LYS A 481 15.42 12.41 24.63
CA LYS A 481 14.84 11.32 23.83
C LYS A 481 15.05 11.56 22.34
N VAL A 482 15.49 10.51 21.64
CA VAL A 482 15.55 10.52 20.17
C VAL A 482 14.20 10.08 19.60
N ILE A 483 13.69 10.84 18.64
CA ILE A 483 12.43 10.61 17.95
C ILE A 483 12.71 10.38 16.47
N ASN A 484 12.14 9.29 15.93
CA ASN A 484 12.23 8.91 14.52
C ASN A 484 13.68 8.87 13.97
N HIS A 485 14.66 8.55 14.83
CA HIS A 485 16.08 8.52 14.48
C HIS A 485 16.57 9.82 13.82
N ARG A 486 16.06 10.99 14.25
CA ARG A 486 16.44 12.29 13.70
C ARG A 486 16.28 13.43 14.69
N ASP A 487 15.08 13.58 15.24
CA ASP A 487 14.75 14.69 16.13
C ASP A 487 15.17 14.32 17.55
N ILE A 488 15.60 15.31 18.33
CA ILE A 488 15.96 15.12 19.74
C ILE A 488 15.10 16.04 20.60
N GLU A 489 14.32 15.44 21.48
CA GLU A 489 13.64 16.14 22.57
C GLU A 489 14.55 16.21 23.79
N LEU A 490 14.67 17.40 24.35
CA LEU A 490 15.52 17.71 25.49
C LEU A 490 14.66 18.29 26.59
N VAL A 491 14.85 17.82 27.81
CA VAL A 491 14.24 18.38 29.01
C VAL A 491 15.31 19.16 29.75
N LEU A 492 15.18 20.48 29.77
CA LEU A 492 16.06 21.37 30.53
C LEU A 492 15.35 21.85 31.80
N GLU A 493 16.04 21.79 32.92
CA GLU A 493 15.47 22.14 34.23
C GLU A 493 16.39 23.11 34.99
N SER A 494 15.76 23.97 35.78
CA SER A 494 16.38 24.95 36.67
C SER A 494 15.45 25.23 37.86
N GLU A 495 15.92 25.99 38.85
CA GLU A 495 15.06 26.48 39.94
C GLU A 495 13.98 27.47 39.43
N ASP A 496 14.28 28.18 38.36
CA ASP A 496 13.39 29.18 37.76
C ASP A 496 12.29 28.56 36.90
N GLY A 497 12.49 27.34 36.38
CA GLY A 497 11.52 26.70 35.48
C GLY A 497 12.04 25.48 34.74
N LYS A 498 11.16 24.93 33.90
CA LYS A 498 11.38 23.78 33.03
C LYS A 498 11.15 24.16 31.58
N VAL A 499 11.95 23.58 30.70
CA VAL A 499 11.87 23.78 29.25
C VAL A 499 11.86 22.41 28.57
N LEU A 500 10.86 22.19 27.72
CA LEU A 500 10.88 21.10 26.76
C LEU A 500 11.31 21.68 25.41
N LEU A 501 12.37 21.14 24.84
CA LEU A 501 12.94 21.64 23.60
C LEU A 501 13.01 20.51 22.58
N LYS A 502 12.63 20.80 21.35
CA LYS A 502 12.76 19.87 20.22
C LYS A 502 13.73 20.44 19.20
N ALA A 503 14.78 19.70 18.89
CA ALA A 503 15.80 20.08 17.93
C ALA A 503 15.91 19.06 16.78
N ASP A 504 16.26 19.52 15.58
CA ASP A 504 16.79 18.63 14.53
C ASP A 504 18.17 18.15 14.99
N GLY A 505 18.33 16.85 15.22
CA GLY A 505 19.55 16.29 15.76
C GLY A 505 20.76 16.44 14.84
N LYS A 506 20.56 16.64 13.52
CA LYS A 506 21.64 16.75 12.55
C LYS A 506 22.16 18.19 12.42
N SER A 507 21.26 19.16 12.24
CA SER A 507 21.67 20.57 12.10
C SER A 507 21.87 21.26 13.44
N GLY A 508 21.16 20.79 14.47
CA GLY A 508 21.06 21.46 15.76
C GLY A 508 20.07 22.62 15.80
N ASP A 509 19.28 22.80 14.73
CA ASP A 509 18.25 23.83 14.69
C ASP A 509 17.14 23.51 15.70
N ILE A 510 16.74 24.52 16.45
CA ILE A 510 15.63 24.42 17.40
C ILE A 510 14.33 24.52 16.61
N MET A 511 13.58 23.42 16.59
CA MET A 511 12.35 23.26 15.81
C MET A 511 11.13 23.76 16.61
N ASP A 512 11.10 23.46 17.90
CA ASP A 512 10.00 23.82 18.79
C ASP A 512 10.50 23.92 20.24
N TYR A 513 9.79 24.68 21.07
CA TYR A 513 10.08 24.79 22.49
C TYR A 513 8.81 25.12 23.30
N PHE A 514 8.79 24.65 24.54
CA PHE A 514 7.81 25.01 25.54
C PHE A 514 8.53 25.43 26.83
N VAL A 515 8.21 26.63 27.32
CA VAL A 515 8.84 27.24 28.49
C VAL A 515 7.81 27.39 29.61
N GLU A 516 8.17 26.94 30.80
CA GLU A 516 7.34 27.05 32.00
C GLU A 516 8.18 27.52 33.19
N ILE A 517 7.90 28.74 33.68
CA ILE A 517 8.49 29.27 34.91
C ILE A 517 7.87 28.59 36.13
N THR A 518 8.59 28.53 37.25
CA THR A 518 8.03 28.05 38.52
C THR A 518 7.11 29.08 39.17
N PRO A 519 6.21 28.66 40.10
CA PRO A 519 5.43 29.59 40.91
C PRO A 519 6.29 30.59 41.71
N GLN A 520 7.49 30.20 42.11
CA GLN A 520 8.44 31.08 42.82
C GLN A 520 8.98 32.17 41.89
N LYS A 521 9.34 31.80 40.66
CA LYS A 521 9.78 32.76 39.64
C LYS A 521 8.65 33.70 39.22
N ALA A 522 7.43 33.19 39.07
CA ALA A 522 6.24 34.01 38.83
C ALA A 522 6.04 35.09 39.93
N ARG A 523 6.20 34.72 41.21
CA ARG A 523 6.17 35.69 42.32
C ARG A 523 7.24 36.77 42.18
N LYS A 524 8.47 36.38 41.81
CA LYS A 524 9.58 37.32 41.62
C LYS A 524 9.27 38.34 40.52
N ILE A 525 8.82 37.89 39.34
CA ILE A 525 8.43 38.76 38.22
C ILE A 525 7.34 39.76 38.63
N LEU A 526 6.32 39.29 39.35
CA LEU A 526 5.23 40.15 39.82
C LEU A 526 5.73 41.22 40.80
N LEU A 527 6.60 40.86 41.75
CA LEU A 527 7.15 41.81 42.72
C LEU A 527 8.17 42.78 42.11
N GLU A 528 8.87 42.39 41.05
CA GLU A 528 9.76 43.31 40.31
C GLU A 528 8.97 44.41 39.59
N LYS A 529 7.82 44.07 38.99
CA LYS A 529 6.96 45.05 38.31
C LYS A 529 6.08 45.86 39.29
N TYR A 530 5.62 45.23 40.37
CA TYR A 530 4.75 45.82 41.38
C TYR A 530 5.42 45.82 42.74
N SER A 531 6.56 46.49 42.86
CA SER A 531 7.41 46.48 44.06
C SER A 531 6.74 47.06 45.32
N GLU A 532 5.75 47.94 45.14
CA GLU A 532 4.96 48.54 46.23
C GLU A 532 3.72 47.71 46.60
N TRP A 533 3.54 46.53 46.00
CA TRP A 533 2.38 45.67 46.21
C TRP A 533 2.79 44.38 46.90
N ARG A 534 1.88 43.85 47.73
CA ARG A 534 2.02 42.55 48.36
C ARG A 534 1.19 41.51 47.60
N ILE A 535 1.78 40.36 47.30
CA ILE A 535 1.04 39.23 46.73
C ILE A 535 0.22 38.57 47.85
N LYS A 536 -1.10 38.64 47.73
CA LYS A 536 -2.06 37.99 48.62
C LYS A 536 -2.27 36.52 48.24
N LYS A 537 -2.39 36.24 46.94
CA LYS A 537 -2.59 34.88 46.42
C LYS A 537 -1.95 34.73 45.04
N ILE A 538 -1.45 33.52 44.75
CA ILE A 538 -1.08 33.10 43.40
C ILE A 538 -1.64 31.70 43.17
N GLU A 539 -2.34 31.52 42.06
CA GLU A 539 -2.92 30.25 41.61
C GLU A 539 -2.28 29.85 40.29
N GLU A 540 -1.91 28.58 40.20
CA GLU A 540 -1.34 27.98 39.00
C GLU A 540 -2.45 27.33 38.17
N LEU A 541 -2.62 27.81 36.94
CA LEU A 541 -3.53 27.24 35.95
C LEU A 541 -2.73 26.67 34.77
N LYS A 542 -3.43 25.99 33.86
CA LYS A 542 -2.81 25.30 32.71
C LYS A 542 -1.95 26.20 31.83
N HIS A 543 -2.36 27.45 31.61
CA HIS A 543 -1.71 28.36 30.66
C HIS A 543 -1.15 29.64 31.30
N ASN A 544 -1.51 29.93 32.54
CA ASN A 544 -1.14 31.15 33.24
C ASN A 544 -1.13 30.97 34.77
N TYR A 545 -0.52 31.92 35.44
CA TYR A 545 -0.63 32.19 36.85
C TYR A 545 -1.63 33.31 37.06
N LYS A 546 -2.62 33.11 37.93
CA LYS A 546 -3.50 34.18 38.40
C LYS A 546 -3.03 34.66 39.76
N ALA A 547 -2.70 35.92 39.88
CA ALA A 547 -2.26 36.53 41.13
C ALA A 547 -3.22 37.62 41.60
N GLU A 548 -3.48 37.69 42.90
CA GLU A 548 -4.14 38.80 43.56
C GLU A 548 -3.10 39.54 44.40
N LEU A 549 -2.87 40.81 44.06
CA LEU A 549 -1.96 41.72 44.73
C LEU A 549 -2.77 42.80 45.46
N GLU A 550 -2.21 43.31 46.55
CA GLU A 550 -2.80 44.41 47.30
C GLU A 550 -1.75 45.44 47.71
N ASN A 551 -2.15 46.70 47.79
CA ASN A 551 -1.40 47.75 48.51
C ASN A 551 -2.31 48.38 49.57
N ASP A 552 -1.93 49.52 50.15
CA ASP A 552 -2.71 50.15 51.21
C ASP A 552 -4.15 50.49 50.79
N ARG A 553 -4.39 50.77 49.50
CA ARG A 553 -5.69 51.27 49.01
C ARG A 553 -6.41 50.33 48.06
N LEU A 554 -5.69 49.55 47.26
CA LEU A 554 -6.19 48.86 46.08
C LEU A 554 -5.94 47.35 46.14
N LEU A 555 -6.81 46.62 45.45
CA LEU A 555 -6.66 45.23 45.03
C LEU A 555 -6.47 45.17 43.51
N LEU A 556 -5.55 44.33 43.07
CA LEU A 556 -5.17 44.16 41.67
C LEU A 556 -5.09 42.66 41.35
N ARG A 557 -5.81 42.22 40.32
CA ARG A 557 -5.75 40.86 39.81
C ARG A 557 -4.99 40.81 38.50
N ILE A 558 -3.98 39.97 38.45
CA ILE A 558 -3.05 39.85 37.33
C ILE A 558 -3.10 38.44 36.77
N SER A 559 -3.04 38.32 35.45
CA SER A 559 -2.75 37.08 34.74
C SER A 559 -1.33 37.16 34.16
N LEU A 560 -0.46 36.22 34.55
CA LEU A 560 0.90 36.08 34.03
C LEU A 560 1.01 34.77 33.24
N SER A 561 1.45 34.79 31.99
CA SER A 561 1.64 33.56 31.20
C SER A 561 2.70 32.63 31.80
N LYS A 562 2.63 31.33 31.49
CA LYS A 562 3.61 30.33 31.96
C LYS A 562 5.05 30.58 31.49
N ASP A 563 5.25 31.34 30.42
CA ASP A 563 6.57 31.74 29.92
C ASP A 563 7.08 33.05 30.55
N GLY A 564 6.28 33.69 31.42
CA GLY A 564 6.63 34.92 32.12
C GLY A 564 6.57 36.21 31.29
N LYS A 565 6.16 36.16 30.01
CA LYS A 565 6.20 37.32 29.10
C LYS A 565 4.95 38.19 29.12
N LEU A 566 3.79 37.57 29.09
CA LEU A 566 2.51 38.26 28.98
C LEU A 566 1.94 38.46 30.38
N LEU A 567 1.89 39.72 30.79
CA LEU A 567 1.38 40.15 32.08
C LEU A 567 0.24 41.13 31.85
N GLU A 568 -0.96 40.73 32.21
CA GLU A 568 -2.19 41.49 32.02
C GLU A 568 -2.86 41.81 33.36
N GLU A 569 -3.22 43.07 33.56
CA GLU A 569 -4.11 43.49 34.63
C GLU A 569 -5.54 43.13 34.25
N THR A 570 -6.09 42.11 34.91
CA THR A 570 -7.45 41.62 34.63
C THR A 570 -8.52 42.39 35.39
N ASP A 571 -8.18 42.92 36.57
CA ASP A 571 -9.12 43.67 37.40
C ASP A 571 -8.38 44.55 38.41
N LYS A 572 -8.87 45.78 38.65
CA LYS A 572 -8.28 46.73 39.60
C LYS A 572 -9.37 47.54 40.30
N HIS A 573 -9.35 47.59 41.62
CA HIS A 573 -10.33 48.35 42.41
C HIS A 573 -9.83 48.67 43.82
N LEU A 574 -10.46 49.62 44.50
CA LEU A 574 -10.24 49.92 45.92
C LEU A 574 -10.55 48.70 46.79
N LYS A 575 -9.91 48.61 47.96
CA LYS A 575 -10.35 47.69 49.01
C LYS A 575 -11.71 48.13 49.53
N GLU A 576 -12.54 47.17 49.96
CA GLU A 576 -13.85 47.47 50.57
C GLU A 576 -13.70 48.41 51.77
N GLU A 577 -12.69 48.18 52.62
CA GLU A 577 -12.35 49.02 53.78
C GLU A 577 -12.09 50.48 53.38
N VAL A 578 -11.37 50.70 52.28
CA VAL A 578 -11.03 52.06 51.80
C VAL A 578 -12.25 52.73 51.17
N ALA A 579 -13.09 51.97 50.46
CA ALA A 579 -14.36 52.49 49.95
C ALA A 579 -15.31 52.88 51.10
N ARG A 580 -15.29 52.13 52.20
CA ARG A 580 -16.01 52.44 53.44
C ARG A 580 -15.54 53.75 54.06
N GLU A 581 -14.23 53.89 54.29
CA GLU A 581 -13.64 55.11 54.85
C GLU A 581 -13.96 56.36 54.01
N ILE A 582 -13.94 56.24 52.68
CA ILE A 582 -14.31 57.34 51.78
C ILE A 582 -15.79 57.71 51.94
N ALA A 583 -16.68 56.73 52.06
CA ALA A 583 -18.10 56.96 52.27
C ALA A 583 -18.37 57.62 53.62
N GLU A 584 -17.75 57.14 54.70
CA GLU A 584 -17.86 57.71 56.05
C GLU A 584 -17.40 59.16 56.06
N LYS A 585 -16.20 59.43 55.51
CA LYS A 585 -15.68 60.79 55.40
C LYS A 585 -16.59 61.72 54.59
N PHE A 586 -17.19 61.22 53.50
CA PHE A 586 -18.13 62.02 52.70
C PHE A 586 -19.41 62.35 53.48
N LEU A 587 -19.92 61.44 54.30
CA LEU A 587 -21.07 61.67 55.17
C LEU A 587 -20.75 62.71 56.25
N ASP A 588 -19.59 62.59 56.88
CA ASP A 588 -19.11 63.54 57.89
C ASP A 588 -18.95 64.96 57.30
N GLU A 589 -18.33 65.09 56.12
CA GLU A 589 -18.21 66.38 55.40
C GLU A 589 -19.56 67.01 55.06
N LYS A 590 -20.62 66.20 54.94
CA LYS A 590 -22.00 66.65 54.71
C LYS A 590 -22.78 66.88 56.00
N GLY A 591 -22.18 66.65 57.17
CA GLY A 591 -22.83 66.76 58.47
C GLY A 591 -23.89 65.70 58.71
N ILE A 592 -23.75 64.51 58.11
CA ILE A 592 -24.72 63.43 58.18
C ILE A 592 -24.20 62.34 59.10
N SER A 593 -24.86 62.14 60.24
CA SER A 593 -24.59 60.98 61.12
C SER A 593 -25.36 59.76 60.62
N GLY A 594 -24.66 58.71 60.19
CA GLY A 594 -25.27 57.46 59.75
C GLY A 594 -24.32 56.28 59.65
N GLU A 595 -24.87 55.08 59.75
CA GLU A 595 -24.13 53.82 59.68
C GLU A 595 -24.23 53.22 58.27
N ILE A 596 -23.11 52.74 57.73
CA ILE A 596 -23.08 52.02 56.46
C ILE A 596 -23.64 50.61 56.65
N LYS A 597 -24.70 50.26 55.91
CA LYS A 597 -25.37 48.95 55.99
C LYS A 597 -24.92 47.97 54.90
N GLU A 598 -24.53 48.46 53.74
CA GLU A 598 -24.14 47.63 52.61
C GLU A 598 -23.07 48.33 51.79
N ILE A 599 -22.03 47.58 51.40
CA ILE A 599 -21.01 47.99 50.45
C ILE A 599 -20.87 46.88 49.41
N LYS A 600 -21.05 47.21 48.13
CA LYS A 600 -20.95 46.23 47.05
C LYS A 600 -20.17 46.79 45.87
N LEU A 601 -19.24 45.99 45.34
CA LEU A 601 -18.56 46.29 44.08
C LEU A 601 -19.30 45.62 42.92
N ASP A 602 -19.79 46.43 42.00
CA ASP A 602 -20.23 46.00 40.67
C ASP A 602 -19.33 46.69 39.62
N THR A 603 -19.85 47.65 38.86
CA THR A 603 -19.01 48.54 38.03
C THR A 603 -18.26 49.57 38.87
N ASN A 604 -18.88 50.08 39.94
CA ASN A 604 -18.34 51.01 40.91
C ASN A 604 -18.77 50.58 42.31
N TRP A 605 -18.17 51.14 43.36
CA TRP A 605 -18.56 50.85 44.74
C TRP A 605 -19.89 51.52 45.05
N GLN A 606 -20.90 50.72 45.38
CA GLN A 606 -22.21 51.17 45.86
C GLN A 606 -22.25 51.04 47.37
N VAL A 607 -22.47 52.16 48.05
CA VAL A 607 -22.48 52.24 49.52
C VAL A 607 -23.84 52.75 49.98
N ARG A 608 -24.57 51.94 50.75
CA ARG A 608 -25.85 52.33 51.36
C ARG A 608 -25.67 52.62 52.83
N PHE A 609 -26.19 53.76 53.27
CA PHE A 609 -26.12 54.19 54.66
C PHE A 609 -27.49 54.56 55.20
N VAL A 610 -27.66 54.40 56.51
CA VAL A 610 -28.87 54.76 57.25
C VAL A 610 -28.45 55.53 58.50
N GLY A 611 -28.91 56.77 58.62
CA GLY A 611 -28.76 57.61 59.80
C GLY A 611 -30.09 57.91 60.48
N GLU A 612 -30.06 58.68 61.57
CA GLU A 612 -31.27 59.08 62.30
C GLU A 612 -32.14 60.02 61.45
N GLU A 613 -31.51 61.00 60.80
CA GLU A 613 -32.22 61.99 59.99
C GLU A 613 -32.19 61.73 58.48
N ARG A 614 -31.17 61.02 57.99
CA ARG A 614 -30.87 60.87 56.56
C ARG A 614 -30.62 59.42 56.19
N VAL A 615 -31.06 59.01 55.01
CA VAL A 615 -30.80 57.68 54.41
C VAL A 615 -30.44 57.87 52.94
N GLY A 616 -29.53 57.04 52.41
CA GLY A 616 -29.11 57.22 51.04
C GLY A 616 -28.15 56.17 50.49
N GLU A 617 -27.76 56.40 49.23
CA GLU A 617 -26.75 55.61 48.52
C GLU A 617 -25.69 56.54 47.92
N ILE A 618 -24.43 56.13 48.06
CA ILE A 618 -23.25 56.81 47.52
C ILE A 618 -22.60 55.87 46.49
N LEU A 619 -22.39 56.38 45.28
CA LEU A 619 -21.67 55.70 44.22
C LEU A 619 -20.25 56.24 44.16
N ILE A 620 -19.27 55.39 44.49
CA ILE A 620 -17.84 55.72 44.56
C ILE A 620 -17.12 55.06 43.39
N GLU A 621 -16.35 55.85 42.64
CA GLU A 621 -15.56 55.36 41.52
C GLU A 621 -14.51 54.33 41.99
N ARG A 622 -14.46 53.19 41.29
CA ARG A 622 -13.78 51.97 41.75
C ARG A 622 -12.27 52.08 41.98
N ILE A 623 -11.54 53.04 41.39
CA ILE A 623 -10.07 53.14 41.49
C ILE A 623 -9.64 54.38 42.26
N SER A 624 -10.09 55.55 41.81
CA SER A 624 -9.77 56.87 42.36
C SER A 624 -10.43 57.13 43.71
N GLY A 625 -11.57 56.49 43.98
CA GLY A 625 -12.36 56.76 45.17
C GLY A 625 -13.15 58.07 45.09
N ARG A 626 -13.31 58.65 43.90
CA ARG A 626 -14.14 59.84 43.73
C ARG A 626 -15.61 59.48 43.86
N VAL A 627 -16.36 60.22 44.68
CA VAL A 627 -17.82 60.12 44.71
C VAL A 627 -18.40 60.63 43.39
N LEU A 628 -19.04 59.74 42.63
CA LEU A 628 -19.64 60.03 41.34
C LEU A 628 -21.07 60.55 41.48
N LYS A 629 -21.83 59.95 42.39
CA LYS A 629 -23.24 60.26 42.62
C LYS A 629 -23.58 60.00 44.09
N SER A 630 -24.43 60.85 44.66
CA SER A 630 -24.97 60.66 46.00
C SER A 630 -26.48 60.96 45.99
N GLU A 631 -27.28 60.01 46.41
CA GLU A 631 -28.73 60.17 46.60
C GLU A 631 -29.02 60.12 48.10
N ILE A 632 -29.31 61.27 48.68
CA ILE A 632 -29.48 61.45 50.12
C ILE A 632 -30.85 62.04 50.38
N PHE A 633 -31.63 61.35 51.19
CA PHE A 633 -33.01 61.70 51.53
C PHE A 633 -33.20 61.76 53.04
N LEU A 634 -34.19 62.51 53.51
CA LEU A 634 -34.65 62.48 54.88
C LEU A 634 -35.27 61.12 55.21
N THR A 635 -35.10 60.65 56.44
CA THR A 635 -35.78 59.45 56.93
C THR A 635 -37.28 59.70 57.05
N GLU A 636 -38.07 58.62 56.98
CA GLU A 636 -39.52 58.69 57.17
C GLU A 636 -39.88 59.34 58.51
N ALA A 637 -39.11 59.06 59.56
CA ALA A 637 -39.30 59.64 60.89
C ALA A 637 -39.12 61.18 60.91
N VAL A 638 -38.14 61.72 60.17
CA VAL A 638 -37.95 63.19 60.10
C VAL A 638 -39.02 63.84 59.26
N ILE A 639 -39.41 63.26 58.12
CA ILE A 639 -40.54 63.74 57.31
C ILE A 639 -41.82 63.76 58.16
N GLU A 640 -42.04 62.72 58.96
CA GLU A 640 -43.15 62.65 59.91
C GLU A 640 -43.09 63.78 60.94
N GLY A 641 -41.93 64.00 61.55
CA GLY A 641 -41.72 65.03 62.55
C GLY A 641 -41.94 66.45 62.01
N ILE A 642 -41.37 66.76 60.83
CA ILE A 642 -41.52 68.07 60.16
C ILE A 642 -42.99 68.37 59.93
N TYR A 643 -43.73 67.42 59.35
CA TYR A 643 -45.13 67.66 59.02
C TYR A 643 -46.03 67.69 60.26
N ARG A 644 -45.78 66.85 61.27
CA ARG A 644 -46.49 66.93 62.56
C ARG A 644 -46.33 68.30 63.21
N ASN A 645 -45.11 68.84 63.23
CA ASN A 645 -44.84 70.18 63.76
C ASN A 645 -45.53 71.28 62.93
N HIS A 646 -45.52 71.17 61.59
CA HIS A 646 -46.25 72.11 60.74
C HIS A 646 -47.76 72.12 61.03
N VAL A 647 -48.36 70.94 61.19
CA VAL A 647 -49.80 70.82 61.49
C VAL A 647 -50.13 71.36 62.88
N LEU A 648 -49.27 71.07 63.87
CA LEU A 648 -49.35 71.64 65.21
C LEU A 648 -49.31 73.17 65.20
N GLU A 649 -48.36 73.78 64.48
CA GLU A 649 -48.19 75.24 64.44
C GLU A 649 -49.31 75.95 63.67
N LYS A 650 -49.74 75.38 62.54
CA LYS A 650 -50.71 76.00 61.63
C LYS A 650 -52.16 75.75 62.03
N PHE A 651 -52.48 74.55 62.51
CA PHE A 651 -53.85 74.13 62.82
C PHE A 651 -54.11 73.90 64.31
N ASN A 652 -53.08 74.00 65.17
CA ASN A 652 -53.17 73.85 66.63
C ASN A 652 -53.74 72.48 67.10
N ASP A 653 -53.59 71.42 66.28
CA ASP A 653 -54.06 70.06 66.59
C ASP A 653 -52.95 69.22 67.22
N LYS A 654 -53.12 68.86 68.51
CA LYS A 654 -52.06 68.26 69.32
C LYS A 654 -52.01 66.74 69.32
N ASN A 655 -53.10 66.06 68.98
CA ASN A 655 -53.21 64.60 69.04
C ASN A 655 -53.13 64.00 67.64
N LEU A 656 -51.99 64.19 66.97
CA LEU A 656 -51.76 63.66 65.63
C LEU A 656 -51.33 62.19 65.70
N LYS A 657 -51.91 61.35 64.85
CA LYS A 657 -51.46 59.98 64.58
C LYS A 657 -51.17 59.83 63.10
N THR A 658 -49.98 59.34 62.76
CA THR A 658 -49.63 59.04 61.38
C THR A 658 -50.38 57.80 60.92
N GLU A 659 -51.13 57.94 59.83
CA GLU A 659 -51.81 56.81 59.18
C GLU A 659 -50.90 56.17 58.14
N THR A 660 -50.26 57.00 57.29
CA THR A 660 -49.44 56.50 56.18
C THR A 660 -48.31 57.47 55.87
N ILE A 661 -47.14 56.91 55.54
CA ILE A 661 -46.04 57.60 54.85
C ILE A 661 -45.70 56.74 53.63
N LEU A 662 -45.66 57.33 52.43
CA LEU A 662 -45.21 56.67 51.20
C LEU A 662 -44.05 57.46 50.59
N VAL A 663 -42.91 56.80 50.42
CA VAL A 663 -41.67 57.41 49.91
C VAL A 663 -41.52 57.12 48.42
N HIS A 664 -41.55 58.15 47.58
CA HIS A 664 -41.32 58.03 46.14
C HIS A 664 -39.90 58.52 45.79
N LYS A 665 -38.88 57.70 46.09
CA LYS A 665 -37.45 58.06 45.94
C LYS A 665 -37.09 58.60 44.55
N GLU A 666 -37.57 57.95 43.49
CA GLU A 666 -37.29 58.37 42.10
C GLU A 666 -37.88 59.74 41.74
N ARG A 667 -38.99 60.11 42.38
CA ARG A 667 -39.66 61.40 42.16
C ARG A 667 -39.25 62.47 43.18
N GLY A 668 -38.45 62.10 44.19
CA GLY A 668 -37.89 63.02 45.18
C GLY A 668 -38.88 63.56 46.23
N TYR A 669 -40.04 62.93 46.43
CA TYR A 669 -41.02 63.37 47.43
C TYR A 669 -41.61 62.20 48.25
N ALA A 670 -42.09 62.51 49.45
CA ALA A 670 -42.91 61.61 50.28
C ALA A 670 -44.32 62.16 50.40
N THR A 671 -45.32 61.28 50.43
CA THR A 671 -46.67 61.64 50.85
C THR A 671 -46.91 61.16 52.27
N ILE A 672 -47.53 62.01 53.08
CA ILE A 672 -47.84 61.72 54.48
C ILE A 672 -49.29 62.05 54.78
N LYS A 673 -49.91 61.20 55.59
CA LYS A 673 -51.25 61.38 56.10
C LYS A 673 -51.24 61.32 57.62
N LEU A 674 -51.72 62.39 58.25
CA LEU A 674 -51.92 62.48 59.69
C LEU A 674 -53.42 62.56 60.02
N SER A 675 -53.86 61.87 61.06
CA SER A 675 -55.19 62.01 61.65
C SER A 675 -55.09 62.78 62.96
N GLY A 676 -55.76 63.93 63.07
CA GLY A 676 -55.89 64.70 64.31
C GLY A 676 -57.28 64.57 64.94
N ASN A 677 -57.57 65.38 65.96
CA ASN A 677 -58.88 65.37 66.62
C ASN A 677 -59.98 65.98 65.74
N GLU A 678 -59.64 66.98 64.92
CA GLU A 678 -60.61 67.73 64.13
C GLU A 678 -60.63 67.37 62.63
N ALA A 679 -59.49 66.97 62.06
CA ALA A 679 -59.33 66.71 60.63
C ALA A 679 -58.27 65.64 60.31
N PHE A 680 -58.30 65.17 59.05
CA PHE A 680 -57.19 64.48 58.40
C PHE A 680 -56.38 65.50 57.59
N TYR A 681 -55.06 65.38 57.68
CA TYR A 681 -54.08 66.27 57.05
C TYR A 681 -53.23 65.44 56.08
N TYR A 682 -53.14 65.89 54.84
CA TYR A 682 -52.37 65.24 53.77
C TYR A 682 -51.31 66.20 53.29
N ALA A 683 -50.10 65.69 53.10
CA ALA A 683 -49.03 66.48 52.52
C ALA A 683 -48.15 65.69 51.58
N LYS A 684 -47.54 66.44 50.67
CA LYS A 684 -46.44 66.01 49.83
C LYS A 684 -45.22 66.82 50.25
N LEU A 685 -44.17 66.16 50.73
CA LEU A 685 -42.95 66.82 51.18
C LEU A 685 -41.77 66.42 50.28
N ASP A 686 -40.90 67.38 49.97
CA ASP A 686 -39.64 67.09 49.28
C ASP A 686 -38.75 66.22 50.17
N LEU A 687 -38.24 65.11 49.64
CA LEU A 687 -37.44 64.15 50.40
C LEU A 687 -36.05 64.66 50.75
N ARG A 688 -35.55 65.73 50.11
CA ARG A 688 -34.20 66.27 50.34
C ARG A 688 -34.23 67.42 51.35
N THR A 689 -35.23 68.29 51.27
CA THR A 689 -35.32 69.49 52.13
C THR A 689 -36.36 69.35 53.23
N GLY A 690 -37.37 68.49 53.06
CA GLY A 690 -38.54 68.43 53.95
C GLY A 690 -39.51 69.58 53.69
N GLU A 691 -39.34 70.34 52.61
CA GLU A 691 -40.26 71.41 52.25
C GLU A 691 -41.62 70.86 51.82
N LEU A 692 -42.68 71.52 52.26
CA LEU A 692 -44.05 71.18 51.91
C LEU A 692 -44.33 71.61 50.46
N LEU A 693 -44.53 70.64 49.58
CA LEU A 693 -44.82 70.86 48.17
C LEU A 693 -46.32 71.02 47.91
N GLU A 694 -47.14 70.27 48.64
CA GLU A 694 -48.60 70.27 48.50
C GLU A 694 -49.24 69.88 49.84
N GLU A 695 -50.37 70.49 50.19
CA GLU A 695 -51.10 70.24 51.44
C GLU A 695 -52.62 70.29 51.22
N ASP A 696 -53.35 69.33 51.79
CA ASP A 696 -54.80 69.29 51.80
C ASP A 696 -55.35 68.85 53.16
N THR A 697 -56.51 69.37 53.55
CA THR A 697 -57.17 69.02 54.82
C THR A 697 -58.65 68.68 54.64
N VAL A 698 -59.17 67.79 55.50
CA VAL A 698 -60.59 67.40 55.52
C VAL A 698 -61.07 67.09 56.94
N PRO A 699 -62.23 67.63 57.39
CA PRO A 699 -62.75 67.39 58.74
C PRO A 699 -63.06 65.91 59.05
N ASN A 700 -63.03 65.54 60.33
CA ASN A 700 -63.27 64.16 60.78
C ASN A 700 -64.76 63.75 60.76
N LYS A 701 -65.69 64.73 60.81
CA LYS A 701 -67.14 64.49 60.91
C LYS A 701 -67.89 65.18 59.76
N GLY A 702 -68.90 64.51 59.21
CA GLY A 702 -69.75 65.00 58.13
C GLY A 702 -69.77 64.08 56.89
N LEU A 703 -70.89 64.02 56.18
CA LEU A 703 -71.10 63.09 55.05
C LEU A 703 -70.25 63.50 53.82
N MET A 704 -70.18 64.81 53.52
CA MET A 704 -69.29 65.36 52.48
C MET A 704 -67.81 65.21 52.83
N ALA A 705 -67.47 65.23 54.13
CA ALA A 705 -66.10 65.03 54.58
C ALA A 705 -65.62 63.60 54.30
N LYS A 706 -66.51 62.58 54.41
CA LYS A 706 -66.18 61.19 54.03
C LYS A 706 -65.86 61.06 52.53
N ILE A 707 -66.60 61.76 51.65
CA ILE A 707 -66.35 61.74 50.20
C ILE A 707 -65.04 62.44 49.86
N LYS A 708 -64.80 63.63 50.41
CA LYS A 708 -63.55 64.38 50.21
C LYS A 708 -62.34 63.61 50.76
N LYS A 709 -62.50 62.90 51.88
CA LYS A 709 -61.46 62.00 52.43
C LYS A 709 -61.05 60.93 51.42
N LEU A 710 -62.01 60.24 50.80
CA LEU A 710 -61.73 59.21 49.78
C LEU A 710 -60.99 59.79 48.55
N GLN A 711 -61.33 61.01 48.14
CA GLN A 711 -60.65 61.68 47.02
C GLN A 711 -59.19 62.05 47.36
N LEU A 712 -58.95 62.57 48.57
CA LEU A 712 -57.60 62.89 49.03
C LEU A 712 -56.75 61.63 49.26
N ASP A 713 -57.34 60.57 49.81
CA ASP A 713 -56.68 59.26 49.93
C ASP A 713 -56.22 58.70 48.57
N ALA A 714 -56.96 58.96 47.50
CA ALA A 714 -56.57 58.57 46.14
C ALA A 714 -55.50 59.49 45.52
N LYS A 715 -55.51 60.78 45.85
CA LYS A 715 -54.56 61.78 45.33
C LYS A 715 -53.14 61.61 45.91
N TYR A 716 -53.03 61.23 47.18
CA TYR A 716 -51.77 61.13 47.92
C TYR A 716 -51.22 59.70 48.08
N LYS A 717 -51.83 58.74 47.37
CA LYS A 717 -51.36 57.34 47.26
C LYS A 717 -50.55 57.16 45.98
#